data_AF-A0A2N2DE61-F1
#
_entry.id   AF-A0A2N2DE61-F1
#
_cell.length_a   1.000
_cell.length_b   1.000
_cell.length_c   1.000
_cell.angle_alpha   90.00
_cell.angle_beta   90.00
_cell.angle_gamma   90.00
#
_symmetry.space_group_name_H-M   'P 1'
#
loop_
_entity.id
_entity.type
_entity.pdbx_description
1 polymer ?
#
loop_
_entity_poly.entity_id
_entity_poly.type
_entity_poly.pdbx_seq_one_letter_code
_entity_poly.pdbx_strand_id
1 'polypeptide(L)'
;MVLTSRSTGPGVLRNSINTGHEAAGTFTIALAGNPNVGKSTIFNSLTGLRQHTGNWPGKTVANARGKYRYGDREFILVDIPGTYSLSASSVEEEVARDFICFGEPDATVVVADATCLERNLNLVLQTLEITDRVVVCLNLMDEAERKHIRIDLKKLAEKLGVPVIGTSARSGRGLPELMEAIYSVAVGRIKTKPLRITYDDIIEKALKRVEPYLFNLTGGKVNSRWVSLKMIEGDSSILNTLQEYLGYDLLKDRDVTGELRSARQGLWGINSDGARDMIVSGIVNTAENIFRDTVSLEHRDYNSLDRKIDSILTSRIYGIPVMIGLLGVIFWLTLAGANYPSEVIAAFLFHIEDLLTAFFTWAGAPQWLYGLLVRGMYRTLAWVVSVMLPPMAIFFPLFTLLEDLGYLPRIAFNLDNFFNKACAHGKQALTMCMGFGCNAAGVVGCRIIDSPRERLIAIITNNFVPCNGRFPTLIAIIAIFIGGRVPGVFGSFVSTLVLMGIVVLGVAVTLLVSAILSRTVLRGVPSSFTLELPPYRRPQVWRIIVRSVLDRALFVLGRAAAVAAPAGLIIWLLANIKIGEYSLLSHGALFLEPFARLLGLDGYILMAFIIGFPANEIVMPIIIMSYMSTGSILELDSLEALRQLLVSHGWTWLTAVSVMLFSLMHWPCGTTLWTIRKETGSAGWTLISFLVPTLTGIIICFTFARVVHLLRLI
;
A
#
# COMPACT_ATOMS: atom_id res chain seq x y z
N MET A 1 -16.15 -10.25 -18.77
CA MET A 1 -15.68 -10.53 -20.15
C MET A 1 -14.69 -11.68 -20.05
N VAL A 2 -14.96 -12.79 -20.75
CA VAL A 2 -14.25 -14.06 -20.61
C VAL A 2 -12.90 -13.98 -21.34
N LEU A 3 -11.81 -14.15 -20.60
CA LEU A 3 -10.44 -14.19 -21.13
C LEU A 3 -10.19 -15.58 -21.76
N THR A 4 -10.14 -15.66 -23.09
CA THR A 4 -9.67 -16.86 -23.81
C THR A 4 -8.15 -16.80 -24.03
N SER A 5 -7.47 -17.94 -24.06
CA SER A 5 -6.01 -18.09 -24.26
C SER A 5 -5.42 -17.44 -25.52
N ARG A 6 -6.25 -16.99 -26.46
CA ARG A 6 -5.84 -16.16 -27.62
C ARG A 6 -5.58 -14.67 -27.28
N SER A 7 -5.84 -14.24 -26.04
CA SER A 7 -5.71 -12.83 -25.61
C SER A 7 -4.40 -12.52 -24.87
N THR A 8 -3.47 -13.47 -24.84
CA THR A 8 -2.13 -13.36 -24.24
C THR A 8 -1.11 -13.90 -25.24
N GLY A 9 -0.07 -13.10 -25.58
CA GLY A 9 1.07 -13.56 -26.37
C GLY A 9 1.83 -12.46 -27.17
N PRO A 10 3.01 -12.76 -27.74
CA PRO A 10 3.84 -11.85 -28.54
C PRO A 10 3.15 -11.28 -29.78
N GLY A 11 2.24 -12.04 -30.39
CA GLY A 11 1.43 -11.56 -31.52
C GLY A 11 0.51 -10.40 -31.13
N VAL A 12 0.11 -10.32 -29.86
CA VAL A 12 -0.65 -9.17 -29.34
C VAL A 12 0.28 -7.99 -29.13
N LEU A 13 1.51 -8.18 -28.64
CA LEU A 13 2.51 -7.10 -28.58
C LEU A 13 2.70 -6.49 -29.98
N ARG A 14 2.84 -7.29 -31.04
CA ARG A 14 2.98 -6.77 -32.42
C ARG A 14 1.71 -6.12 -33.01
N ASN A 15 0.51 -6.58 -32.65
CA ASN A 15 -0.75 -6.06 -33.21
C ASN A 15 -1.38 -4.92 -32.40
N SER A 16 -1.04 -4.77 -31.12
CA SER A 16 -1.57 -3.71 -30.23
C SER A 16 -0.51 -2.68 -29.85
N ILE A 17 0.77 -3.03 -29.99
CA ILE A 17 1.83 -2.10 -30.30
C ILE A 17 1.92 -2.16 -31.81
N ASN A 18 1.02 -1.46 -32.51
CA ASN A 18 1.27 -1.14 -33.91
C ASN A 18 2.55 -0.27 -33.93
N THR A 19 3.73 -0.90 -33.84
CA THR A 19 4.98 -0.45 -34.44
C THR A 19 4.87 -0.65 -35.95
N GLY A 20 3.70 -0.32 -36.52
CA GLY A 20 3.66 0.08 -37.89
C GLY A 20 4.75 1.13 -37.99
N HIS A 21 5.71 0.91 -38.88
CA HIS A 21 6.37 2.02 -39.54
C HIS A 21 5.25 2.85 -40.20
N GLU A 22 4.47 3.60 -39.40
CA GLU A 22 3.28 4.35 -39.83
C GLU A 22 3.68 5.53 -40.72
N ALA A 23 4.99 5.79 -40.84
CA ALA A 23 5.61 6.47 -41.97
C ALA A 23 7.07 5.98 -42.09
N ALA A 24 7.63 5.96 -43.30
CA ALA A 24 9.07 5.82 -43.49
C ALA A 24 9.77 6.98 -42.76
N GLY A 25 10.45 6.71 -41.63
CA GLY A 25 11.21 7.72 -40.88
C GLY A 25 10.93 7.84 -39.38
N THR A 26 10.06 7.00 -38.79
CA THR A 26 9.78 7.01 -37.34
C THR A 26 10.60 5.94 -36.61
N PHE A 27 11.20 6.29 -35.47
CA PHE A 27 11.99 5.39 -34.63
C PHE A 27 11.27 5.05 -33.32
N THR A 28 11.36 3.79 -32.88
CA THR A 28 10.78 3.32 -31.61
C THR A 28 11.87 3.14 -30.57
N ILE A 29 11.75 3.85 -29.44
CA ILE A 29 12.72 3.86 -28.35
C ILE A 29 12.10 3.24 -27.10
N ALA A 30 12.78 2.22 -26.57
CA ALA A 30 12.45 1.58 -25.30
C ALA A 30 13.06 2.38 -24.14
N LEU A 31 12.26 2.82 -23.17
CA LEU A 31 12.77 3.45 -21.94
C LEU A 31 12.67 2.48 -20.77
N ALA A 32 13.79 1.86 -20.41
CA ALA A 32 13.92 0.93 -19.28
C ALA A 32 14.63 1.59 -18.08
N GLY A 33 14.51 1.00 -16.90
CA GLY A 33 15.20 1.48 -15.70
C GLY A 33 14.62 0.88 -14.43
N ASN A 34 15.39 0.94 -13.34
CA ASN A 34 14.87 0.55 -12.03
C ASN A 34 13.71 1.49 -11.63
N PRO A 35 12.81 1.07 -10.73
CA PRO A 35 11.90 1.99 -10.05
C PRO A 35 12.65 3.18 -9.44
N ASN A 36 12.00 4.35 -9.41
CA ASN A 36 12.49 5.56 -8.73
C ASN A 36 13.78 6.22 -9.28
N VAL A 37 14.37 5.75 -10.38
CA VAL A 37 15.56 6.36 -11.02
C VAL A 37 15.28 7.66 -11.79
N GLY A 38 14.03 8.16 -11.73
CA GLY A 38 13.58 9.32 -12.50
C GLY A 38 13.24 9.02 -13.96
N LYS A 39 12.99 7.75 -14.32
CA LYS A 39 12.50 7.32 -15.64
C LYS A 39 11.31 8.13 -16.13
N SER A 40 10.26 8.26 -15.31
CA SER A 40 9.08 9.06 -15.66
C SER A 40 9.39 10.55 -15.81
N THR A 41 10.40 11.07 -15.08
CA THR A 41 10.86 12.45 -15.25
C THR A 41 11.54 12.62 -16.61
N ILE A 42 12.42 11.71 -17.01
CA ILE A 42 13.03 11.71 -18.35
C ILE A 42 11.95 11.60 -19.43
N PHE A 43 11.01 10.66 -19.28
CA PHE A 43 9.89 10.48 -20.20
C PHE A 43 9.08 11.77 -20.38
N ASN A 44 8.71 12.42 -19.28
CA ASN A 44 7.96 13.68 -19.30
C ASN A 44 8.77 14.83 -19.90
N SER A 45 10.06 14.94 -19.56
CA SER A 45 10.92 16.00 -20.09
C SER A 45 11.15 15.87 -21.60
N LEU A 46 11.19 14.65 -22.14
CA LEU A 46 11.37 14.42 -23.58
C LEU A 46 10.08 14.57 -24.38
N THR A 47 8.94 14.11 -23.85
CA THR A 47 7.67 14.02 -24.60
C THR A 47 6.72 15.19 -24.36
N GLY A 48 6.90 15.94 -23.27
CA GLY A 48 6.03 17.05 -22.90
C GLY A 48 4.58 16.61 -22.72
N LEU A 49 3.63 17.32 -23.35
CA LEU A 49 2.19 17.03 -23.28
C LEU A 49 1.72 15.96 -24.28
N ARG A 50 2.60 15.44 -25.15
CA ARG A 50 2.23 14.52 -26.24
C ARG A 50 2.33 13.07 -25.80
N GLN A 51 1.51 12.70 -24.82
CA GLN A 51 1.52 11.38 -24.20
C GLN A 51 0.16 10.70 -24.30
N HIS A 52 0.18 9.39 -24.51
CA HIS A 52 -0.97 8.51 -24.41
C HIS A 52 -0.71 7.45 -23.34
N THR A 53 -1.63 7.32 -22.40
CA THR A 53 -1.61 6.29 -21.36
C THR A 53 -2.69 5.25 -21.65
N GLY A 54 -2.33 3.98 -21.50
CA GLY A 54 -3.20 2.83 -21.69
C GLY A 54 -2.73 1.65 -20.84
N ASN A 55 -3.16 0.43 -21.17
CA ASN A 55 -2.68 -0.79 -20.53
C ASN A 55 -1.92 -1.65 -21.53
N TRP A 56 -0.94 -2.42 -21.04
CA TRP A 56 -0.29 -3.44 -21.83
C TRP A 56 -1.28 -4.55 -22.23
N PRO A 57 -1.10 -5.15 -23.40
CA PRO A 57 -2.11 -6.01 -23.99
C PRO A 57 -2.24 -7.32 -23.19
N GLY A 58 -3.47 -7.67 -22.79
CA GLY A 58 -3.73 -8.86 -21.98
C GLY A 58 -3.18 -8.78 -20.55
N LYS A 59 -2.68 -7.63 -20.11
CA LYS A 59 -2.13 -7.41 -18.76
C LYS A 59 -2.73 -6.15 -18.13
N THR A 60 -2.76 -6.08 -16.79
CA THR A 60 -3.26 -4.92 -16.03
C THR A 60 -2.19 -3.85 -15.79
N VAL A 61 -1.04 -3.96 -16.45
CA VAL A 61 0.09 -3.04 -16.27
C VAL A 61 -0.12 -1.82 -17.16
N ALA A 62 0.05 -0.62 -16.62
CA ALA A 62 -0.06 0.62 -17.38
C ALA A 62 1.06 0.73 -18.43
N ASN A 63 0.74 1.25 -19.61
CA ASN A 63 1.68 1.58 -20.69
C ASN A 63 1.57 3.09 -20.95
N ALA A 64 2.69 3.80 -20.95
CA ALA A 64 2.76 5.20 -21.39
C ALA A 64 3.61 5.30 -22.65
N ARG A 65 3.08 5.96 -23.67
CA ARG A 65 3.78 6.25 -24.92
C ARG A 65 3.77 7.74 -25.17
N GLY A 66 4.87 8.28 -25.66
CA GLY A 66 4.94 9.68 -26.02
C GLY A 66 5.76 9.89 -27.27
N LYS A 67 5.48 10.99 -27.97
CA LYS A 67 6.19 11.35 -29.20
C LYS A 67 7.05 12.58 -28.98
N TYR A 68 8.27 12.56 -29.48
CA TYR A 68 9.13 13.73 -29.55
C TYR A 68 9.80 13.80 -30.93
N ARG A 69 10.23 15.00 -31.32
CA ARG A 69 10.93 15.23 -32.59
C ARG A 69 12.37 15.64 -32.30
N TYR A 70 13.30 15.07 -33.04
CA TYR A 70 14.72 15.43 -33.00
C TYR A 70 15.25 15.56 -34.43
N GLY A 71 15.66 16.77 -34.80
CA GLY A 71 15.91 17.12 -36.21
C GLY A 71 14.66 16.93 -37.07
N ASP A 72 14.80 16.20 -38.18
CA ASP A 72 13.72 15.91 -39.13
C ASP A 72 13.06 14.54 -38.94
N ARG A 73 13.31 13.87 -37.81
CA ARG A 73 12.74 12.55 -37.52
C ARG A 73 11.86 12.55 -36.28
N GLU A 74 10.82 11.71 -36.32
CA GLU A 74 9.92 11.49 -35.20
C GLU A 74 10.36 10.26 -34.41
N PHE A 75 10.35 10.39 -33.08
CA PHE A 75 10.69 9.33 -32.14
C PHE A 75 9.48 9.00 -31.27
N ILE A 76 9.14 7.72 -31.19
CA ILE A 76 8.14 7.16 -30.30
C ILE A 76 8.87 6.59 -29.09
N LEU A 77 8.70 7.22 -27.94
CA LEU A 77 9.23 6.75 -26.68
C LEU A 77 8.18 5.88 -25.97
N VAL A 78 8.54 4.64 -25.66
CA VAL A 78 7.70 3.69 -24.93
C VAL A 78 8.25 3.53 -23.52
N ASP A 79 7.45 3.91 -22.52
CA ASP A 79 7.80 3.77 -21.11
C ASP A 79 7.57 2.33 -20.65
N ILE A 80 8.66 1.62 -20.40
CA ILE A 80 8.62 0.24 -19.91
C ILE A 80 8.40 0.28 -18.39
N PRO A 81 7.63 -0.66 -17.81
CA PRO A 81 7.52 -0.77 -16.35
C PRO A 81 8.90 -0.79 -15.67
N GLY A 82 9.02 -0.15 -14.51
CA GLY A 82 10.30 -0.12 -13.78
C GLY A 82 10.62 -1.50 -13.19
N THR A 83 11.81 -2.04 -13.47
CA THR A 83 12.18 -3.42 -13.11
C THR A 83 13.62 -3.47 -12.61
N TYR A 84 13.93 -4.35 -11.66
CA TYR A 84 15.33 -4.57 -11.21
C TYR A 84 16.06 -5.64 -12.00
N SER A 85 15.29 -6.58 -12.56
CA SER A 85 15.81 -7.71 -13.31
C SER A 85 14.90 -8.03 -14.49
N LEU A 86 15.44 -8.76 -15.45
CA LEU A 86 14.74 -9.34 -16.59
C LEU A 86 14.57 -10.85 -16.43
N SER A 87 14.58 -11.34 -15.19
CA SER A 87 14.41 -12.75 -14.83
C SER A 87 12.96 -13.13 -14.46
N ALA A 88 11.99 -12.26 -14.82
CA ALA A 88 10.55 -12.53 -14.89
C ALA A 88 9.88 -13.09 -13.63
N SER A 89 10.19 -12.50 -12.48
CA SER A 89 9.52 -12.83 -11.21
C SER A 89 8.18 -12.10 -11.04
N SER A 90 7.95 -11.02 -11.80
CA SER A 90 6.70 -10.26 -11.81
C SER A 90 6.17 -10.01 -13.23
N VAL A 91 4.89 -9.63 -13.33
CA VAL A 91 4.25 -9.31 -14.61
C VAL A 91 4.91 -8.09 -15.27
N GLU A 92 5.39 -7.13 -14.49
CA GLU A 92 6.15 -5.97 -14.95
C GLU A 92 7.50 -6.38 -15.55
N GLU A 93 8.22 -7.29 -14.87
CA GLU A 93 9.47 -7.86 -15.37
C GLU A 93 9.26 -8.66 -16.66
N GLU A 94 8.18 -9.45 -16.75
CA GLU A 94 7.79 -10.14 -17.98
C GLU A 94 7.57 -9.14 -19.13
N VAL A 95 6.77 -8.09 -18.90
CA VAL A 95 6.47 -7.08 -19.92
C VAL A 95 7.74 -6.34 -20.37
N ALA A 96 8.63 -6.00 -19.44
CA ALA A 96 9.88 -5.34 -19.76
C ALA A 96 10.81 -6.21 -20.60
N ARG A 97 11.01 -7.47 -20.17
CA ARG A 97 11.79 -8.47 -20.89
C ARG A 97 11.23 -8.68 -22.30
N ASP A 98 9.92 -8.90 -22.41
CA ASP A 98 9.27 -9.23 -23.67
C ASP A 98 9.33 -8.06 -24.66
N PHE A 99 9.19 -6.82 -24.19
CA PHE A 99 9.31 -5.66 -25.07
C PHE A 99 10.75 -5.41 -25.53
N ILE A 100 11.75 -5.57 -24.65
CA ILE A 100 13.17 -5.42 -25.02
C ILE A 100 13.60 -6.52 -26.00
N CYS A 101 13.13 -7.75 -25.81
CA CYS A 101 13.52 -8.90 -26.62
C CYS A 101 12.74 -9.01 -27.95
N PHE A 102 11.42 -8.80 -27.91
CA PHE A 102 10.51 -9.09 -29.04
C PHE A 102 9.86 -7.85 -29.63
N GLY A 103 9.97 -6.69 -28.98
CA GLY A 103 9.40 -5.43 -29.47
C GLY A 103 10.20 -4.74 -30.58
N GLU A 104 11.38 -5.29 -30.93
CA GLU A 104 12.29 -4.77 -31.96
C GLU A 104 12.57 -3.24 -31.84
N PRO A 105 12.93 -2.71 -30.65
CA PRO A 105 13.20 -1.28 -30.51
C PRO A 105 14.46 -0.86 -31.29
N ASP A 106 14.43 0.36 -31.85
CA ASP A 106 15.56 0.95 -32.58
C ASP A 106 16.69 1.40 -31.64
N ALA A 107 16.35 1.78 -30.41
CA ALA A 107 17.30 1.86 -29.30
C ALA A 107 16.60 1.62 -27.96
N THR A 108 17.35 1.11 -27.01
CA THR A 108 16.93 0.90 -25.61
C THR A 108 17.72 1.82 -24.70
N VAL A 109 17.03 2.77 -24.09
CA VAL A 109 17.59 3.67 -23.09
C VAL A 109 17.40 3.06 -21.72
N VAL A 110 18.50 2.74 -21.03
CA VAL A 110 18.47 2.25 -19.65
C VAL A 110 18.79 3.41 -18.71
N VAL A 111 17.79 3.87 -17.98
CA VAL A 111 17.94 4.93 -16.98
C VAL A 111 18.43 4.32 -15.67
N ALA A 112 19.56 4.81 -15.18
CA ALA A 112 20.21 4.37 -13.96
C ALA A 112 20.45 5.54 -13.01
N ASP A 113 20.27 5.31 -11.70
CA ASP A 113 20.55 6.31 -10.67
C ASP A 113 22.06 6.42 -10.40
N ALA A 114 22.62 7.62 -10.61
CA ALA A 114 24.02 7.94 -10.35
C ALA A 114 24.43 7.74 -8.88
N THR A 115 23.50 7.91 -7.93
CA THR A 115 23.79 7.77 -6.49
C THR A 115 23.90 6.32 -6.02
N CYS A 116 23.39 5.36 -6.78
CA CYS A 116 23.37 3.93 -6.48
C CYS A 116 23.72 3.09 -7.72
N LEU A 117 24.79 3.49 -8.42
CA LEU A 117 25.16 2.93 -9.72
C LEU A 117 25.36 1.40 -9.69
N GLU A 118 26.06 0.87 -8.68
CA GLU A 118 26.34 -0.56 -8.53
C GLU A 118 25.09 -1.43 -8.68
N ARG A 119 24.00 -1.06 -7.99
CA ARG A 119 22.74 -1.80 -8.05
C ARG A 119 22.01 -1.64 -9.39
N ASN A 120 22.11 -0.46 -10.00
CA ASN A 120 21.47 -0.15 -11.28
C ASN A 120 22.18 -0.82 -12.46
N LEU A 121 23.48 -1.09 -12.34
CA LEU A 121 24.26 -1.80 -13.35
C LEU A 121 23.73 -3.22 -13.61
N ASN A 122 23.05 -3.86 -12.66
CA ASN A 122 22.46 -5.18 -12.89
C ASN A 122 21.47 -5.18 -14.07
N LEU A 123 20.57 -4.21 -14.14
CA LEU A 123 19.62 -4.08 -15.25
C LEU A 123 20.34 -3.68 -16.56
N VAL A 124 21.33 -2.79 -16.46
CA VAL A 124 22.14 -2.37 -17.62
C VAL A 124 22.82 -3.60 -18.24
N LEU A 125 23.53 -4.39 -17.45
CA LEU A 125 24.25 -5.58 -17.88
C LEU A 125 23.30 -6.62 -18.50
N GLN A 126 22.15 -6.88 -17.89
CA GLN A 126 21.15 -7.80 -18.47
C GLN A 126 20.57 -7.28 -19.80
N THR A 127 20.40 -5.97 -19.94
CA THR A 127 19.92 -5.37 -21.20
C THR A 127 20.97 -5.50 -22.30
N LEU A 128 22.26 -5.32 -21.96
CA LEU A 128 23.39 -5.51 -22.88
C LEU A 128 23.52 -6.95 -23.38
N GLU A 129 23.06 -7.94 -22.62
CA GLU A 129 23.00 -9.33 -23.09
C GLU A 129 21.87 -9.58 -24.09
N ILE A 130 20.79 -8.80 -24.05
CA ILE A 130 19.62 -8.99 -24.94
C ILE A 130 19.83 -8.27 -26.26
N THR A 131 20.27 -7.01 -26.23
CA THR A 131 20.35 -6.14 -27.41
C THR A 131 21.64 -5.34 -27.44
N ASP A 132 22.15 -5.07 -28.64
CA ASP A 132 23.32 -4.23 -28.85
C ASP A 132 22.96 -2.74 -28.93
N ARG A 133 21.70 -2.38 -29.18
CA ARG A 133 21.26 -0.99 -29.37
C ARG A 133 20.95 -0.26 -28.06
N VAL A 134 21.90 -0.23 -27.13
CA VAL A 134 21.69 0.33 -25.78
C VAL A 134 22.32 1.72 -25.63
N VAL A 135 21.63 2.62 -24.93
CA VAL A 135 22.14 3.90 -24.42
C VAL A 135 21.91 3.94 -22.91
N VAL A 136 22.96 4.21 -22.12
CA VAL A 136 22.84 4.31 -20.67
C VAL A 136 22.66 5.78 -20.27
N CYS A 137 21.56 6.07 -19.58
CA CYS A 137 21.25 7.39 -19.06
C CYS A 137 21.48 7.40 -17.54
N LEU A 138 22.60 7.97 -17.10
CA LEU A 138 22.86 8.18 -15.68
C LEU A 138 22.15 9.43 -15.20
N ASN A 139 21.04 9.27 -14.50
CA ASN A 139 20.22 10.36 -13.98
C ASN A 139 20.58 10.67 -12.52
N LEU A 140 20.09 11.80 -12.00
CA LEU A 140 20.34 12.30 -10.64
C LEU A 140 21.82 12.69 -10.41
N MET A 141 22.51 13.17 -11.45
CA MET A 141 23.89 13.66 -11.34
C MET A 141 24.03 14.81 -10.32
N ASP A 142 23.00 15.65 -10.17
CA ASP A 142 22.96 16.72 -9.16
C ASP A 142 22.93 16.17 -7.73
N GLU A 143 22.22 15.06 -7.49
CA GLU A 143 22.23 14.41 -6.19
C GLU A 143 23.55 13.67 -5.93
N ALA A 144 24.16 13.08 -6.96
CA ALA A 144 25.46 12.44 -6.87
C ALA A 144 26.56 13.46 -6.50
N GLU A 145 26.57 14.64 -7.15
CA GLU A 145 27.46 15.75 -6.80
C GLU A 145 27.26 16.21 -5.36
N ARG A 146 26.01 16.39 -4.91
CA ARG A 146 25.71 16.75 -3.52
C ARG A 146 26.15 15.71 -2.49
N LYS A 147 26.22 14.44 -2.90
CA LYS A 147 26.70 13.31 -2.09
C LYS A 147 28.21 13.09 -2.24
N HIS A 148 28.93 13.96 -2.96
CA HIS A 148 30.37 13.82 -3.21
C HIS A 148 30.74 12.50 -3.92
N ILE A 149 29.86 12.03 -4.81
CA ILE A 149 30.07 10.87 -5.66
C ILE A 149 30.54 11.39 -7.02
N ARG A 150 31.78 11.05 -7.40
CA ARG A 150 32.29 11.37 -8.74
C ARG A 150 32.29 10.11 -9.60
N ILE A 151 31.71 10.21 -10.79
CA ILE A 151 31.57 9.10 -11.74
C ILE A 151 32.31 9.48 -13.02
N ASP A 152 33.22 8.61 -13.46
CA ASP A 152 33.89 8.75 -14.75
C ASP A 152 33.01 8.18 -15.87
N LEU A 153 32.24 9.06 -16.51
CA LEU A 153 31.33 8.69 -17.60
C LEU A 153 32.05 8.09 -18.81
N LYS A 154 33.28 8.55 -19.10
CA LYS A 154 34.05 8.06 -20.26
C LYS A 154 34.53 6.65 -20.02
N LYS A 155 35.16 6.41 -18.87
CA LYS A 155 35.63 5.08 -18.47
C LYS A 155 34.48 4.08 -18.35
N LEU A 156 33.31 4.52 -17.87
CA LEU A 156 32.12 3.70 -17.82
C LEU A 156 31.60 3.34 -19.22
N ALA A 157 31.58 4.30 -20.15
CA ALA A 157 31.21 4.04 -21.55
C ALA A 157 32.17 3.06 -22.24
N GLU A 158 33.47 3.20 -22.01
CA GLU A 158 34.49 2.29 -22.54
C GLU A 158 34.31 0.87 -22.01
N LYS A 159 34.05 0.71 -20.71
CA LYS A 159 33.84 -0.62 -20.08
C LYS A 159 32.55 -1.29 -20.51
N LEU A 160 31.46 -0.54 -20.63
CA LEU A 160 30.16 -1.08 -21.05
C LEU A 160 30.08 -1.28 -22.58
N GLY A 161 30.91 -0.56 -23.34
CA GLY A 161 30.94 -0.61 -24.80
C GLY A 161 29.73 0.06 -25.48
N VAL A 162 29.04 0.94 -24.74
CA VAL A 162 27.85 1.68 -25.16
C VAL A 162 27.90 3.14 -24.69
N PRO A 163 27.20 4.08 -25.35
CA PRO A 163 27.13 5.47 -24.91
C PRO A 163 26.56 5.60 -23.50
N VAL A 164 27.23 6.37 -22.66
CA VAL A 164 26.78 6.71 -21.30
C VAL A 164 26.66 8.22 -21.18
N ILE A 165 25.46 8.71 -20.90
CA ILE A 165 25.16 10.14 -20.79
C ILE A 165 24.70 10.46 -19.36
N GLY A 166 25.37 11.43 -18.73
CA GLY A 166 24.99 11.97 -17.42
C GLY A 166 23.91 13.03 -17.56
N THR A 167 22.84 12.92 -16.77
CA THR A 167 21.66 13.80 -16.83
C THR A 167 21.18 14.23 -15.45
N SER A 168 20.52 15.38 -15.40
CA SER A 168 19.69 15.80 -14.27
C SER A 168 18.33 16.21 -14.81
N ALA A 169 17.41 15.24 -14.87
CA ALA A 169 16.13 15.38 -15.56
C ALA A 169 15.28 16.58 -15.08
N ARG A 170 15.37 16.92 -13.79
CA ARG A 170 14.64 18.05 -13.19
C ARG A 170 15.18 19.42 -13.62
N SER A 171 16.48 19.51 -13.87
CA SER A 171 17.14 20.76 -14.27
C SER A 171 17.31 20.88 -15.80
N GLY A 172 16.99 19.82 -16.55
CA GLY A 172 17.11 19.75 -18.01
C GLY A 172 18.54 19.52 -18.52
N ARG A 173 19.54 19.44 -17.63
CA ARG A 173 20.94 19.21 -18.03
C ARG A 173 21.14 17.79 -18.54
N GLY A 174 21.90 17.64 -19.64
CA GLY A 174 22.22 16.34 -20.24
C GLY A 174 21.16 15.77 -21.18
N LEU A 175 19.97 16.38 -21.26
CA LEU A 175 18.89 15.90 -22.13
C LEU A 175 19.20 16.05 -23.63
N PRO A 176 19.75 17.19 -24.11
CA PRO A 176 20.14 17.31 -25.52
C PRO A 176 21.18 16.28 -25.94
N GLU A 177 22.17 16.00 -25.08
CA GLU A 177 23.21 15.00 -25.30
C GLU A 177 22.63 13.58 -25.33
N LEU A 178 21.64 13.31 -24.47
CA LEU A 178 20.92 12.04 -24.47
C LEU A 178 20.14 11.84 -25.77
N MET A 179 19.45 12.88 -26.26
CA MET A 179 18.70 12.80 -27.52
C MET A 179 19.62 12.54 -28.73
N GLU A 180 20.80 13.17 -28.77
CA GLU A 180 21.79 12.93 -29.82
C GLU A 180 22.36 11.50 -29.77
N ALA A 181 22.64 10.98 -28.56
CA ALA A 181 23.10 9.60 -28.38
C ALA A 181 22.05 8.59 -28.85
N ILE A 182 20.78 8.80 -28.49
CA ILE A 182 19.65 7.97 -28.94
C ILE A 182 19.53 8.01 -30.47
N TYR A 183 19.55 9.21 -31.06
CA TYR A 183 19.49 9.40 -32.51
C TYR A 183 20.63 8.66 -33.21
N SER A 184 21.86 8.80 -32.70
CA SER A 184 23.05 8.19 -33.29
C SER A 184 23.06 6.66 -33.20
N VAL A 185 22.52 6.07 -32.13
CA VAL A 185 22.36 4.61 -32.02
C VAL A 185 21.23 4.11 -32.91
N ALA A 186 20.06 4.77 -32.90
CA ALA A 186 18.89 4.36 -33.68
C ALA A 186 19.15 4.40 -35.20
N VAL A 187 19.91 5.38 -35.69
CA VAL A 187 20.29 5.50 -37.11
C VAL A 187 21.50 4.62 -37.45
N GLY A 188 22.16 4.01 -36.47
CA GLY A 188 23.35 3.16 -36.66
C GLY A 188 24.64 3.94 -36.96
N ARG A 189 24.71 5.23 -36.62
CA ARG A 189 25.95 6.03 -36.68
C ARG A 189 26.97 5.54 -35.65
N ILE A 190 26.50 5.21 -34.45
CA ILE A 190 27.31 4.58 -33.41
C ILE A 190 27.08 3.07 -33.46
N LYS A 191 28.11 2.31 -33.83
CA LYS A 191 28.12 0.86 -33.68
C LYS A 191 28.62 0.51 -32.28
N THR A 192 27.70 0.11 -31.44
CA THR A 192 27.96 -0.37 -30.08
C THR A 192 28.66 -1.73 -30.09
N LYS A 193 29.47 -1.98 -29.06
CA LYS A 193 30.07 -3.30 -28.79
C LYS A 193 29.86 -3.63 -27.32
N PRO A 194 28.65 -4.06 -26.93
CA PRO A 194 28.29 -4.30 -25.54
C PRO A 194 29.27 -5.24 -24.85
N LEU A 195 29.55 -4.96 -23.57
CA LEU A 195 30.27 -5.86 -22.70
C LEU A 195 29.57 -7.23 -22.65
N ARG A 196 30.34 -8.30 -22.90
CA ARG A 196 29.86 -9.67 -22.69
C ARG A 196 30.30 -10.16 -21.33
N ILE A 197 29.34 -10.52 -20.49
CA ILE A 197 29.60 -11.08 -19.16
C ILE A 197 30.24 -12.45 -19.34
N THR A 198 31.33 -12.67 -18.60
CA THR A 198 32.00 -13.97 -18.53
C THR A 198 31.54 -14.64 -17.23
N TYR A 199 30.85 -15.77 -17.37
CA TYR A 199 30.36 -16.56 -16.24
C TYR A 199 31.40 -17.58 -15.79
N ASP A 200 31.10 -18.31 -14.71
CA ASP A 200 31.92 -19.44 -14.27
C ASP A 200 32.13 -20.45 -15.42
N ASP A 201 33.30 -21.10 -15.43
CA ASP A 201 33.73 -22.02 -16.49
C ASP A 201 32.69 -23.10 -16.81
N ILE A 202 31.90 -23.51 -15.81
CA ILE A 202 30.85 -24.52 -15.96
C ILE A 202 29.71 -23.99 -16.84
N ILE A 203 29.27 -22.75 -16.62
CA ILE A 203 28.22 -22.10 -17.40
C ILE A 203 28.74 -21.78 -18.81
N GLU A 204 29.97 -21.29 -18.95
CA GLU A 204 30.54 -21.01 -20.28
C GLU A 204 30.71 -22.27 -21.13
N LYS A 205 31.08 -23.40 -20.52
CA LYS A 205 31.12 -24.70 -21.22
C LYS A 205 29.73 -25.13 -21.68
N ALA A 206 28.70 -24.91 -20.85
CA ALA A 206 27.32 -25.20 -21.22
C ALA A 206 26.83 -24.29 -22.37
N LEU A 207 27.11 -22.99 -22.31
CA LEU A 207 26.76 -22.02 -23.36
C LEU A 207 27.40 -22.38 -24.70
N LYS A 208 28.70 -22.70 -24.71
CA LYS A 208 29.42 -23.11 -25.94
C LYS A 208 28.85 -24.36 -26.61
N ARG A 209 28.18 -25.24 -25.86
CA ARG A 209 27.51 -26.42 -26.42
C ARG A 209 26.15 -26.09 -27.03
N VAL A 210 25.36 -25.25 -26.37
CA VAL A 210 23.95 -24.99 -26.75
C VAL A 210 23.83 -23.89 -27.81
N GLU A 211 24.67 -22.86 -27.74
CA GLU A 211 24.57 -21.65 -28.59
C GLU A 211 24.59 -21.94 -30.11
N PRO A 212 25.46 -22.82 -30.66
CA PRO A 212 25.50 -23.06 -32.11
C PRO A 212 24.20 -23.62 -32.68
N TYR A 213 23.54 -24.52 -31.94
CA TYR A 213 22.26 -25.12 -32.36
C TYR A 213 21.12 -24.10 -32.33
N LEU A 214 21.09 -23.26 -31.29
CA LEU A 214 20.09 -22.20 -31.18
C LEU A 214 20.30 -21.09 -32.21
N PHE A 215 21.54 -20.78 -32.58
CA PHE A 215 21.81 -19.81 -33.64
C PHE A 215 21.20 -20.24 -34.97
N ASN A 216 21.35 -21.52 -35.33
CA ASN A 216 20.77 -22.08 -36.56
C ASN A 216 19.23 -22.04 -36.56
N LEU A 217 18.60 -22.28 -35.40
CA LEU A 217 17.13 -22.31 -35.27
C LEU A 217 16.50 -20.92 -35.18
N THR A 218 17.16 -19.97 -34.51
CA THR A 218 16.63 -18.61 -34.30
C THR A 218 16.89 -17.69 -35.48
N GLY A 219 17.85 -18.04 -36.36
CA GLY A 219 18.18 -17.27 -37.56
C GLY A 219 18.62 -15.82 -37.27
N GLY A 220 19.17 -15.57 -36.07
CA GLY A 220 19.58 -14.25 -35.63
C GLY A 220 18.45 -13.28 -35.25
N LYS A 221 17.19 -13.74 -35.19
CA LYS A 221 16.05 -12.89 -34.77
C LYS A 221 16.10 -12.47 -33.30
N VAL A 222 16.79 -13.25 -32.48
CA VAL A 222 17.01 -13.02 -31.04
C VAL A 222 18.45 -13.38 -30.70
N ASN A 223 18.98 -12.80 -29.63
CA ASN A 223 20.35 -13.08 -29.19
C ASN A 223 20.47 -14.55 -28.72
N SER A 224 21.18 -15.38 -29.51
CA SER A 224 21.34 -16.82 -29.29
C SER A 224 22.04 -17.16 -27.96
N ARG A 225 22.98 -16.32 -27.52
CA ARG A 225 23.67 -16.50 -26.23
C ARG A 225 22.73 -16.27 -25.06
N TRP A 226 21.94 -15.19 -25.10
CA TRP A 226 20.95 -14.90 -24.05
C TRP A 226 19.87 -15.99 -23.96
N VAL A 227 19.36 -16.46 -25.10
CA VAL A 227 18.40 -17.57 -25.13
C VAL A 227 19.01 -18.84 -24.55
N SER A 228 20.26 -19.17 -24.91
CA SER A 228 20.99 -20.30 -24.31
C SER A 228 21.04 -20.22 -22.79
N LEU A 229 21.37 -19.04 -22.26
CA LEU A 229 21.47 -18.78 -20.82
C LEU A 229 20.12 -19.01 -20.12
N LYS A 230 19.02 -18.50 -20.70
CA LYS A 230 17.67 -18.69 -20.16
C LYS A 230 17.16 -20.13 -20.25
N MET A 231 17.53 -20.87 -21.29
CA MET A 231 17.23 -22.31 -21.37
C MET A 231 18.00 -23.12 -20.32
N ILE A 232 19.24 -22.72 -19.99
CA ILE A 232 20.03 -23.34 -18.92
C ILE A 232 19.40 -23.05 -17.55
N GLU A 233 19.01 -21.79 -17.29
CA GLU A 233 18.31 -21.35 -16.06
C GLU A 233 16.98 -22.11 -15.84
N GLY A 234 16.29 -22.45 -16.93
CA GLY A 234 15.05 -23.25 -16.89
C GLY A 234 13.79 -22.42 -16.63
N ASP A 235 13.81 -21.14 -16.99
CA ASP A 235 12.66 -20.25 -16.84
C ASP A 235 11.51 -20.61 -17.81
N SER A 236 10.48 -21.26 -17.27
CA SER A 236 9.29 -21.68 -18.03
C SER A 236 8.49 -20.52 -18.64
N SER A 237 8.53 -19.30 -18.07
CA SER A 237 7.82 -18.13 -18.61
C SER A 237 8.44 -17.72 -19.95
N ILE A 238 9.77 -17.63 -20.00
CA ILE A 238 10.53 -17.27 -21.22
C ILE A 238 10.34 -18.31 -22.32
N LEU A 239 10.38 -19.60 -21.95
CA LEU A 239 10.25 -20.70 -22.92
C LEU A 239 8.91 -20.65 -23.64
N ASN A 240 7.82 -20.37 -22.93
CA ASN A 240 6.49 -20.21 -23.51
C ASN A 240 6.44 -18.99 -24.46
N THR A 241 6.96 -17.84 -24.03
CA THR A 241 6.96 -16.62 -24.85
C THR A 241 7.83 -16.79 -26.11
N LEU A 242 8.98 -17.46 -26.00
CA LEU A 242 9.86 -17.78 -27.13
C LEU A 242 9.17 -18.69 -28.14
N GLN A 243 8.46 -19.72 -27.66
CA GLN A 243 7.70 -20.62 -28.52
C GLN A 243 6.63 -19.85 -29.33
N GLU A 244 5.90 -18.94 -28.68
CA GLU A 244 4.88 -18.14 -29.35
C GLU A 244 5.49 -17.14 -30.34
N TYR A 245 6.65 -16.54 -30.03
CA TYR A 245 7.34 -15.59 -30.90
C TYR A 245 7.95 -16.25 -32.14
N LEU A 246 8.63 -17.38 -31.94
CA LEU A 246 9.29 -18.13 -33.02
C LEU A 246 8.29 -18.96 -33.84
N GLY A 247 7.12 -19.28 -33.28
CA GLY A 247 6.11 -20.14 -33.90
C GLY A 247 6.49 -21.64 -33.89
N TYR A 248 7.57 -21.99 -33.20
CA TYR A 248 8.07 -23.36 -33.04
C TYR A 248 8.62 -23.56 -31.63
N ASP A 249 8.45 -24.76 -31.08
CA ASP A 249 8.90 -25.11 -29.73
C ASP A 249 10.34 -25.61 -29.76
N LEU A 250 11.26 -24.80 -29.26
CA LEU A 250 12.69 -25.12 -29.17
C LEU A 250 12.97 -26.39 -28.35
N LEU A 251 12.09 -26.78 -27.42
CA LEU A 251 12.24 -27.99 -26.60
C LEU A 251 11.77 -29.26 -27.31
N LYS A 252 11.11 -29.15 -28.46
CA LYS A 252 10.76 -30.32 -29.28
C LYS A 252 11.88 -30.76 -30.20
N ASP A 253 12.87 -29.90 -30.40
CA ASP A 253 14.07 -30.25 -31.14
C ASP A 253 14.94 -31.22 -30.32
N ARG A 254 15.23 -32.38 -30.93
CA ARG A 254 15.97 -33.47 -30.27
C ARG A 254 17.42 -33.07 -30.01
N ASP A 255 18.02 -32.27 -30.88
CA ASP A 255 19.43 -31.89 -30.79
C ASP A 255 19.61 -30.85 -29.67
N VAL A 256 18.74 -29.83 -29.62
CA VAL A 256 18.72 -28.83 -28.54
C VAL A 256 18.45 -29.47 -27.19
N THR A 257 17.47 -30.37 -27.11
CA THR A 257 17.11 -31.04 -25.85
C THR A 257 18.18 -32.02 -25.38
N GLY A 258 18.85 -32.72 -26.31
CA GLY A 258 19.97 -33.61 -26.02
C GLY A 258 21.17 -32.85 -25.45
N GLU A 259 21.53 -31.72 -26.06
CA GLU A 259 22.62 -30.88 -25.59
C GLU A 259 22.29 -30.14 -24.29
N LEU A 260 21.05 -29.64 -24.12
CA LEU A 260 20.61 -29.05 -22.85
C LEU A 260 20.64 -30.07 -21.71
N ARG A 261 20.20 -31.31 -21.96
CA ARG A 261 20.28 -32.39 -20.96
C ARG A 261 21.73 -32.71 -20.62
N SER A 262 22.61 -32.76 -21.62
CA SER A 262 24.04 -33.03 -21.43
C SER A 262 24.77 -31.87 -20.74
N ALA A 263 24.38 -30.63 -21.01
CA ALA A 263 24.87 -29.43 -20.35
C ALA A 263 24.43 -29.39 -18.87
N ARG A 264 23.15 -29.69 -18.60
CA ARG A 264 22.62 -29.83 -17.23
C ARG A 264 23.22 -31.02 -16.48
N GLN A 265 23.53 -32.11 -17.17
CA GLN A 265 24.23 -33.26 -16.57
C GLN A 265 25.71 -32.96 -16.31
N GLY A 266 26.33 -32.02 -17.02
CA GLY A 266 27.70 -31.54 -16.73
C GLY A 266 27.77 -30.55 -15.56
N LEU A 267 26.64 -29.93 -15.21
CA LEU A 267 26.43 -29.16 -13.97
C LEU A 267 26.20 -30.14 -12.80
N TRP A 268 27.23 -30.89 -12.39
CA TRP A 268 27.13 -31.95 -11.37
C TRP A 268 26.56 -31.40 -10.04
N GLY A 269 25.39 -31.91 -9.61
CA GLY A 269 24.86 -31.73 -8.25
C GLY A 269 24.16 -30.41 -7.93
N ILE A 270 23.99 -29.51 -8.92
CA ILE A 270 23.39 -28.19 -8.72
C ILE A 270 21.95 -28.22 -9.24
N ASN A 271 20.96 -28.05 -8.35
CA ASN A 271 19.56 -27.85 -8.75
C ASN A 271 19.43 -26.60 -9.66
N SER A 272 18.32 -26.44 -10.38
CA SER A 272 18.03 -25.26 -11.22
C SER A 272 18.29 -23.93 -10.49
N ASP A 273 18.03 -23.89 -9.18
CA ASP A 273 18.25 -22.72 -8.33
C ASP A 273 19.74 -22.36 -8.20
N GLY A 274 20.65 -23.33 -8.13
CA GLY A 274 22.07 -23.03 -8.00
C GLY A 274 22.72 -22.56 -9.30
N ALA A 275 22.20 -22.97 -10.47
CA ALA A 275 22.62 -22.43 -11.76
C ALA A 275 22.19 -20.95 -11.89
N ARG A 276 20.99 -20.63 -11.41
CA ARG A 276 20.49 -19.25 -11.34
C ARG A 276 21.34 -18.39 -10.41
N ASP A 277 21.66 -18.89 -9.22
CA ASP A 277 22.50 -18.18 -8.26
C ASP A 277 23.87 -17.85 -8.86
N MET A 278 24.53 -18.78 -9.55
CA MET A 278 25.81 -18.54 -10.22
C MET A 278 25.72 -17.45 -11.30
N ILE A 279 24.69 -17.47 -12.14
CA ILE A 279 24.45 -16.44 -13.16
C ILE A 279 24.29 -15.07 -12.49
N VAL A 280 23.43 -14.98 -11.47
CA VAL A 280 23.16 -13.74 -10.74
C VAL A 280 24.44 -13.24 -10.06
N SER A 281 25.21 -14.11 -9.42
CA SER A 281 26.51 -13.77 -8.83
C SER A 281 27.49 -13.23 -9.88
N GLY A 282 27.54 -13.82 -11.08
CA GLY A 282 28.39 -13.33 -12.18
C GLY A 282 28.04 -11.90 -12.62
N ILE A 283 26.74 -11.60 -12.73
CA ILE A 283 26.25 -10.25 -13.06
C ILE A 283 26.62 -9.26 -11.95
N VAL A 284 26.36 -9.61 -10.68
CA VAL A 284 26.64 -8.75 -9.53
C VAL A 284 28.14 -8.47 -9.38
N ASN A 285 28.99 -9.49 -9.51
CA ASN A 285 30.44 -9.33 -9.45
C ASN A 285 30.96 -8.44 -10.58
N THR A 286 30.40 -8.56 -11.79
CA THR A 286 30.76 -7.71 -12.93
C THR A 286 30.34 -6.26 -12.67
N ALA A 287 29.14 -6.04 -12.13
CA ALA A 287 28.65 -4.72 -11.74
C ALA A 287 29.55 -4.07 -10.67
N GLU A 288 29.94 -4.83 -9.64
CA GLU A 288 30.84 -4.37 -8.58
C GLU A 288 32.21 -3.96 -9.13
N ASN A 289 32.79 -4.78 -10.02
CA ASN A 289 34.07 -4.48 -10.65
C ASN A 289 34.01 -3.20 -11.51
N ILE A 290 32.95 -3.03 -12.30
CA ILE A 290 32.75 -1.80 -13.09
C ILE A 290 32.58 -0.60 -12.17
N PHE A 291 31.77 -0.73 -11.11
CA PHE A 291 31.54 0.34 -10.14
C PHE A 291 32.84 0.79 -9.47
N ARG A 292 33.63 -0.17 -8.96
CA ARG A 292 34.90 0.10 -8.29
C ARG A 292 35.89 0.85 -9.18
N ASP A 293 35.89 0.57 -10.47
CA ASP A 293 36.79 1.20 -11.41
C ASP A 293 36.31 2.58 -11.90
N THR A 294 35.02 2.88 -11.82
CA THR A 294 34.40 4.06 -12.46
C THR A 294 33.89 5.10 -11.46
N VAL A 295 33.71 4.72 -10.19
CA VAL A 295 33.17 5.60 -9.15
C VAL A 295 34.20 5.84 -8.06
N SER A 296 34.42 7.12 -7.72
CA SER A 296 35.21 7.52 -6.56
C SER A 296 34.30 8.18 -5.52
N LEU A 297 34.34 7.66 -4.29
CA LEU A 297 33.57 8.15 -3.14
C LEU A 297 34.50 8.94 -2.20
N GLU A 298 34.25 10.24 -2.00
CA GLU A 298 35.07 11.07 -1.07
C GLU A 298 34.83 10.70 0.40
N HIS A 299 33.64 10.19 0.76
CA HIS A 299 33.31 9.75 2.11
C HIS A 299 32.70 8.35 2.13
N ARG A 300 33.44 7.35 2.62
CA ARG A 300 32.95 5.97 2.79
C ARG A 300 31.82 5.83 3.84
N ASP A 301 31.67 6.80 4.75
CA ASP A 301 30.81 6.71 5.95
C ASP A 301 29.57 7.63 5.94
N TYR A 302 29.15 8.14 4.78
CA TYR A 302 27.97 9.04 4.67
C TYR A 302 26.68 8.45 5.27
N ASN A 303 26.53 7.12 5.27
CA ASN A 303 25.37 6.40 5.83
C ASN A 303 25.58 5.87 7.26
N SER A 304 26.61 6.30 8.00
CA SER A 304 26.91 5.73 9.33
C SER A 304 25.82 6.02 10.38
N LEU A 305 25.17 7.19 10.32
CA LEU A 305 24.03 7.53 11.18
C LEU A 305 22.79 6.72 10.81
N ASP A 306 22.44 6.68 9.51
CA ASP A 306 21.30 5.90 9.00
C ASP A 306 21.44 4.42 9.34
N ARG A 307 22.65 3.85 9.20
CA ARG A 307 22.95 2.46 9.59
C ARG A 307 22.82 2.21 11.09
N LYS A 308 23.19 3.18 11.94
CA LYS A 308 23.02 3.09 13.40
C LYS A 308 21.55 3.20 13.82
N ILE A 309 20.78 4.05 13.15
CA ILE A 309 19.35 4.17 13.41
C ILE A 309 18.65 2.89 12.94
N ASP A 310 18.98 2.41 11.75
CA ASP A 310 18.40 1.18 11.19
C ASP A 310 18.77 -0.04 12.05
N SER A 311 19.99 -0.13 12.58
CA SER A 311 20.35 -1.26 13.45
C SER A 311 19.48 -1.36 14.71
N ILE A 312 18.93 -0.24 15.20
CA ILE A 312 17.97 -0.22 16.32
C ILE A 312 16.55 -0.46 15.78
N LEU A 313 16.13 0.33 14.80
CA LEU A 313 14.76 0.35 14.29
C LEU A 313 14.37 -0.93 13.57
N THR A 314 15.30 -1.60 12.90
CA THR A 314 15.06 -2.89 12.19
C THR A 314 15.52 -4.10 13.01
N SER A 315 15.92 -3.90 14.26
CA SER A 315 16.29 -5.03 15.12
C SER A 315 15.07 -5.87 15.46
N ARG A 316 15.27 -7.19 15.52
CA ARG A 316 14.22 -8.16 15.88
C ARG A 316 13.67 -7.95 17.30
N ILE A 317 14.48 -7.38 18.20
CA ILE A 317 14.15 -7.21 19.63
C ILE A 317 13.64 -5.79 19.92
N TYR A 318 14.33 -4.75 19.43
CA TYR A 318 13.97 -3.36 19.73
C TYR A 318 13.04 -2.73 18.68
N GLY A 319 12.96 -3.27 17.46
CA GLY A 319 12.14 -2.70 16.38
C GLY A 319 10.65 -2.63 16.72
N ILE A 320 10.06 -3.72 17.23
CA ILE A 320 8.63 -3.78 17.58
C ILE A 320 8.31 -2.89 18.81
N PRO A 321 9.05 -2.95 19.94
CA PRO A 321 8.82 -2.05 21.07
C PRO A 321 8.96 -0.57 20.71
N VAL A 322 9.97 -0.20 19.92
CA VAL A 322 10.16 1.19 19.47
C VAL A 322 9.00 1.65 18.58
N MET A 323 8.53 0.79 17.68
CA MET A 323 7.34 1.06 16.86
C MET A 323 6.10 1.29 17.71
N ILE A 324 5.84 0.41 18.68
CA ILE A 324 4.71 0.52 19.59
C ILE A 324 4.82 1.80 20.43
N GLY A 325 6.01 2.13 20.93
CA GLY A 325 6.27 3.35 21.69
C GLY A 325 6.06 4.62 20.86
N LEU A 326 6.58 4.65 19.62
CA LEU A 326 6.40 5.79 18.72
C LEU A 326 4.92 6.00 18.36
N LEU A 327 4.21 4.91 18.05
CA LEU A 327 2.78 4.97 17.78
C LEU A 327 2.01 5.47 19.01
N GLY A 328 2.40 5.03 20.22
CA GLY A 328 1.88 5.53 21.49
C GLY A 328 2.10 7.04 21.68
N VAL A 329 3.28 7.55 21.36
CA VAL A 329 3.57 9.00 21.39
C VAL A 329 2.68 9.76 20.41
N ILE A 330 2.49 9.25 19.20
CA ILE A 330 1.60 9.87 18.21
C ILE A 330 0.16 9.90 18.68
N PHE A 331 -0.34 8.81 19.26
CA PHE A 331 -1.70 8.81 19.82
C PHE A 331 -1.84 9.76 20.98
N TRP A 332 -0.85 9.79 21.88
CA TRP A 332 -0.87 10.72 23.00
C TRP A 332 -0.92 12.18 22.51
N LEU A 333 -0.04 12.56 21.57
CA LEU A 333 -0.05 13.88 20.96
C LEU A 333 -1.36 14.19 20.24
N THR A 334 -1.92 13.19 19.55
CA THR A 334 -3.19 13.34 18.80
C THR A 334 -4.35 13.56 19.75
N LEU A 335 -4.50 12.74 20.80
CA LEU A 335 -5.61 12.81 21.74
C LEU A 335 -5.51 14.04 22.64
N ALA A 336 -4.34 14.25 23.26
CA ALA A 336 -4.14 15.42 24.12
C ALA A 336 -4.23 16.73 23.34
N GLY A 337 -3.68 16.76 22.12
CA GLY A 337 -3.73 17.93 21.25
C GLY A 337 -5.10 18.19 20.63
N ALA A 338 -5.94 17.16 20.47
CA ALA A 338 -7.26 17.29 19.86
C ALA A 338 -8.34 17.79 20.82
N ASN A 339 -8.23 17.54 22.12
CA ASN A 339 -9.27 17.91 23.10
C ASN A 339 -9.65 19.40 23.02
N TYR A 340 -8.65 20.30 23.08
CA TYR A 340 -8.92 21.74 23.06
C TYR A 340 -9.55 22.24 21.75
N PRO A 341 -9.03 21.91 20.55
CA PRO A 341 -9.71 22.27 19.30
C PRO A 341 -11.10 21.65 19.16
N SER A 342 -11.33 20.43 19.65
CA SER A 342 -12.65 19.78 19.62
C SER A 342 -13.67 20.56 20.43
N GLU A 343 -13.30 21.02 21.63
CA GLU A 343 -14.16 21.86 22.47
C GLU A 343 -14.50 23.19 21.79
N VAL A 344 -13.51 23.85 21.16
CA VAL A 344 -13.72 25.12 20.45
C VAL A 344 -14.68 24.94 19.26
N ILE A 345 -14.51 23.87 18.48
CA ILE A 345 -15.40 23.57 17.35
C ILE A 345 -16.80 23.21 17.85
N ALA A 346 -16.90 22.41 18.91
CA ALA A 346 -18.18 22.04 19.52
C ALA A 346 -18.94 23.28 20.00
N ALA A 347 -18.27 24.18 20.73
CA ALA A 347 -18.87 25.43 21.20
C ALA A 347 -19.37 26.30 20.03
N PHE A 348 -18.59 26.41 18.96
CA PHE A 348 -18.97 27.16 17.78
C PHE A 348 -20.18 26.54 17.05
N LEU A 349 -20.18 25.22 16.83
CA LEU A 349 -21.27 24.54 16.13
C LEU A 349 -22.55 24.48 16.98
N PHE A 350 -22.45 24.30 18.30
CA PHE A 350 -23.61 24.36 19.17
C PHE A 350 -24.17 25.78 19.30
N HIS A 351 -23.34 26.82 19.22
CA HIS A 351 -23.85 28.19 19.09
C HIS A 351 -24.69 28.39 17.82
N ILE A 352 -24.32 27.76 16.71
CA ILE A 352 -25.13 27.75 15.49
C ILE A 352 -26.43 26.94 15.69
N GLU A 353 -26.41 25.84 16.47
CA GLU A 353 -27.64 25.11 16.87
C GLU A 353 -28.62 26.04 17.60
N ASP A 354 -28.13 26.91 18.47
CA ASP A 354 -28.95 27.90 19.19
C ASP A 354 -29.56 28.93 18.24
N LEU A 355 -28.77 29.45 17.29
CA LEU A 355 -29.26 30.37 16.26
C LEU A 355 -30.33 29.72 15.37
N LEU A 356 -30.12 28.46 14.96
CA LEU A 356 -31.13 27.69 14.22
C LEU A 356 -32.38 27.47 15.07
N THR A 357 -32.23 27.20 16.37
CA THR A 357 -33.35 27.06 17.30
C THR A 357 -34.15 28.36 17.40
N ALA A 358 -33.49 29.51 17.54
CA ALA A 358 -34.14 30.82 17.56
C ALA A 358 -34.85 31.13 16.23
N PHE A 359 -34.24 30.76 15.10
CA PHE A 359 -34.85 30.93 13.78
C PHE A 359 -36.12 30.09 13.59
N PHE A 360 -36.09 28.79 13.93
CA PHE A 360 -37.24 27.90 13.78
C PHE A 360 -38.39 28.27 14.72
N THR A 361 -38.07 28.73 15.94
CA THR A 361 -39.07 29.21 16.90
C THR A 361 -39.68 30.53 16.45
N TRP A 362 -38.88 31.48 15.93
CA TRP A 362 -39.39 32.72 15.31
C TRP A 362 -40.28 32.45 14.09
N ALA A 363 -39.90 31.49 13.25
CA ALA A 363 -40.67 31.11 12.06
C ALA A 363 -41.96 30.31 12.38
N GLY A 364 -42.24 30.00 13.65
CA GLY A 364 -43.41 29.21 14.05
C GLY A 364 -43.40 27.78 13.53
N ALA A 365 -42.23 27.20 13.29
CA ALA A 365 -42.12 25.87 12.71
C ALA A 365 -42.64 24.77 13.66
N PRO A 366 -43.28 23.70 13.14
CA PRO A 366 -43.72 22.58 13.96
C PRO A 366 -42.58 21.90 14.73
N GLN A 367 -42.83 21.48 15.97
CA GLN A 367 -41.80 20.85 16.83
C GLN A 367 -41.18 19.59 16.21
N TRP A 368 -41.94 18.81 15.46
CA TRP A 368 -41.42 17.62 14.79
C TRP A 368 -40.40 17.96 13.69
N LEU A 369 -40.60 19.07 12.96
CA LEU A 369 -39.70 19.51 11.90
C LEU A 369 -38.40 20.09 12.49
N TYR A 370 -38.53 20.93 13.52
CA TYR A 370 -37.40 21.43 14.29
C TYR A 370 -36.60 20.29 14.92
N GLY A 371 -37.28 19.32 15.54
CA GLY A 371 -36.66 18.16 16.16
C GLY A 371 -35.86 17.32 15.17
N LEU A 372 -36.42 16.99 14.01
CA LEU A 372 -35.74 16.21 12.97
C LEU A 372 -34.50 16.92 12.41
N LEU A 373 -34.65 18.19 12.00
CA LEU A 373 -33.61 18.89 11.28
C LEU A 373 -32.52 19.44 12.20
N VAL A 374 -32.90 20.02 13.34
CA VAL A 374 -31.95 20.67 14.26
C VAL A 374 -31.46 19.67 15.30
N ARG A 375 -32.37 19.11 16.12
CA ARG A 375 -31.98 18.23 17.24
C ARG A 375 -31.54 16.82 16.81
N GLY A 376 -31.97 16.37 15.63
CA GLY A 376 -31.56 15.09 15.03
C GLY A 376 -30.37 15.27 14.10
N MET A 377 -30.63 15.76 12.89
CA MET A 377 -29.65 15.82 11.81
C MET A 377 -28.47 16.77 12.11
N TYR A 378 -28.75 18.04 12.44
CA TYR A 378 -27.70 19.04 12.68
C TYR A 378 -26.86 18.70 13.92
N ARG A 379 -27.50 18.38 15.05
CA ARG A 379 -26.81 18.04 16.30
C ARG A 379 -25.88 16.83 16.14
N THR A 380 -26.33 15.78 15.44
CA THR A 380 -25.50 14.60 15.14
C THR A 380 -24.33 14.98 14.23
N LEU A 381 -24.56 15.81 13.21
CA LEU A 381 -23.50 16.31 12.34
C LEU A 381 -22.47 17.14 13.12
N ALA A 382 -22.93 18.07 13.96
CA ALA A 382 -22.10 18.95 14.77
C ALA A 382 -21.21 18.13 15.72
N TRP A 383 -21.78 17.12 16.36
CA TRP A 383 -21.05 16.17 17.20
C TRP A 383 -19.95 15.44 16.43
N VAL A 384 -20.31 14.79 15.32
CA VAL A 384 -19.36 14.01 14.49
C VAL A 384 -18.22 14.90 13.99
N VAL A 385 -18.53 16.10 13.51
CA VAL A 385 -17.52 17.05 13.04
C VAL A 385 -16.58 17.50 14.16
N SER A 386 -17.13 17.82 15.33
CA SER A 386 -16.34 18.30 16.47
C SER A 386 -15.39 17.23 17.01
N VAL A 387 -15.86 15.98 17.09
CA VAL A 387 -15.08 14.88 17.67
C VAL A 387 -14.08 14.28 16.68
N MET A 388 -14.43 14.18 15.38
CA MET A 388 -13.56 13.52 14.40
C MET A 388 -12.48 14.44 13.81
N LEU A 389 -12.79 15.71 13.53
CA LEU A 389 -11.93 16.55 12.71
C LEU A 389 -10.57 16.84 13.37
N PRO A 390 -10.49 17.27 14.64
CA PRO A 390 -9.20 17.62 15.24
C PRO A 390 -8.22 16.45 15.39
N PRO A 391 -8.63 15.25 15.90
CA PRO A 391 -7.73 14.10 15.93
C PRO A 391 -7.21 13.72 14.54
N MET A 392 -8.06 13.77 13.50
CA MET A 392 -7.62 13.47 12.13
C MET A 392 -6.66 14.53 11.58
N ALA A 393 -6.92 15.81 11.86
CA ALA A 393 -6.10 16.93 11.42
C ALA A 393 -4.71 16.92 12.08
N ILE A 394 -4.54 16.30 13.25
CA ILE A 394 -3.24 16.11 13.90
C ILE A 394 -2.58 14.79 13.47
N PHE A 395 -3.35 13.69 13.47
CA PHE A 395 -2.83 12.36 13.17
C PHE A 395 -2.26 12.24 11.75
N PHE A 396 -3.00 12.70 10.73
CA PHE A 396 -2.57 12.50 9.34
C PHE A 396 -1.28 13.27 9.00
N PRO A 397 -1.07 14.54 9.42
CA PRO A 397 0.21 15.20 9.24
C PRO A 397 1.37 14.51 9.97
N LEU A 398 1.19 14.09 11.22
CA LEU A 398 2.23 13.36 11.96
C LEU A 398 2.59 12.04 11.28
N PHE A 399 1.58 11.32 10.80
CA PHE A 399 1.79 10.07 10.06
C PHE A 399 2.49 10.29 8.72
N THR A 400 2.09 11.34 7.98
CA THR A 400 2.72 11.70 6.70
C THR A 400 4.18 12.15 6.92
N LEU A 401 4.47 12.78 8.04
CA LEU A 401 5.84 13.11 8.44
C LEU A 401 6.69 11.85 8.64
N LEU A 402 6.15 10.83 9.31
CA LEU A 402 6.83 9.54 9.47
C LEU A 402 7.02 8.80 8.14
N GLU A 403 6.05 8.93 7.23
CA GLU A 403 6.11 8.39 5.88
C GLU A 403 7.29 9.02 5.10
N ASP A 404 7.37 10.35 5.07
CA ASP A 404 8.42 11.09 4.37
C ASP A 404 9.81 10.93 5.01
N LEU A 405 9.87 10.74 6.34
CA LEU A 405 11.10 10.37 7.04
C LEU A 405 11.58 8.96 6.65
N GLY A 406 10.74 8.12 6.05
CA GLY A 406 11.09 6.74 5.69
C GLY A 406 10.94 5.75 6.84
N TYR A 407 10.30 6.13 7.95
CA TYR A 407 10.09 5.21 9.08
C TYR A 407 9.07 4.10 8.74
N LEU A 408 8.01 4.44 8.00
CA LEU A 408 6.96 3.50 7.63
C LEU A 408 7.48 2.24 6.88
N PRO A 409 8.31 2.34 5.83
CA PRO A 409 8.95 1.17 5.20
C PRO A 409 9.64 0.22 6.18
N ARG A 410 10.24 0.74 7.26
CA ARG A 410 10.92 -0.06 8.29
C ARG A 410 9.93 -0.79 9.19
N ILE A 411 8.80 -0.16 9.51
CA ILE A 411 7.67 -0.83 10.16
C ILE A 411 7.17 -2.01 9.32
N ALA A 412 6.97 -1.79 8.02
CA ALA A 412 6.52 -2.83 7.10
C ALA A 412 7.51 -4.00 7.07
N PHE A 413 8.81 -3.72 7.02
CA PHE A 413 9.87 -4.73 7.08
C PHE A 413 9.85 -5.53 8.40
N ASN A 414 9.75 -4.86 9.55
CA ASN A 414 9.71 -5.53 10.85
C ASN A 414 8.52 -6.47 11.02
N LEU A 415 7.37 -6.09 10.44
CA LEU A 415 6.14 -6.86 10.53
C LEU A 415 5.97 -7.89 9.40
N ASP A 416 6.78 -7.82 8.35
CA ASP A 416 6.64 -8.67 7.15
C ASP A 416 6.65 -10.16 7.49
N ASN A 417 7.53 -10.61 8.39
CA ASN A 417 7.58 -12.01 8.81
C ASN A 417 6.25 -12.50 9.43
N PHE A 418 5.53 -11.63 10.14
CA PHE A 418 4.23 -11.99 10.72
C PHE A 418 3.13 -12.03 9.66
N PHE A 419 3.13 -11.09 8.72
CA PHE A 419 2.18 -11.08 7.60
C PHE A 419 2.42 -12.23 6.62
N ASN A 420 3.68 -12.53 6.31
CA ASN A 420 4.05 -13.64 5.43
C ASN A 420 3.58 -14.99 6.01
N LYS A 421 3.72 -15.20 7.32
CA LYS A 421 3.12 -16.38 8.02
C LYS A 421 1.60 -16.46 7.89
N ALA A 422 0.92 -15.30 7.79
CA ALA A 422 -0.51 -15.20 7.53
C ALA A 422 -0.86 -15.25 6.02
N CYS A 423 0.12 -15.53 5.14
CA CYS A 423 0.00 -15.48 3.69
C CYS A 423 -0.49 -14.11 3.18
N ALA A 424 0.00 -13.04 3.80
CA ALA A 424 -0.29 -11.65 3.50
C ALA A 424 1.02 -10.85 3.33
N HIS A 425 0.92 -9.60 2.84
CA HIS A 425 2.06 -8.75 2.51
C HIS A 425 2.46 -7.83 3.67
N GLY A 426 3.76 -7.60 3.91
CA GLY A 426 4.23 -6.64 4.92
C GLY A 426 3.73 -5.19 4.72
N LYS A 427 3.41 -4.80 3.48
CA LYS A 427 2.75 -3.50 3.18
C LYS A 427 1.38 -3.35 3.87
N GLN A 428 0.72 -4.44 4.26
CA GLN A 428 -0.53 -4.40 5.03
C GLN A 428 -0.34 -3.69 6.37
N ALA A 429 0.83 -3.81 7.00
CA ALA A 429 1.16 -3.07 8.22
C ALA A 429 1.00 -1.56 8.06
N LEU A 430 1.40 -1.00 6.90
CA LEU A 430 1.28 0.42 6.61
C LEU A 430 -0.18 0.87 6.53
N THR A 431 -1.01 0.05 5.89
CA THR A 431 -2.44 0.32 5.72
C THR A 431 -3.18 0.25 7.05
N MET A 432 -2.79 -0.69 7.92
CA MET A 432 -3.27 -0.79 9.29
C MET A 432 -2.87 0.41 10.13
N CYS A 433 -1.60 0.86 10.01
CA CYS A 433 -1.16 2.05 10.73
C CYS A 433 -1.98 3.29 10.34
N MET A 434 -2.35 3.42 9.06
CA MET A 434 -3.24 4.48 8.58
C MET A 434 -4.69 4.31 9.07
N GLY A 435 -5.14 3.06 9.29
CA GLY A 435 -6.44 2.70 9.86
C GLY A 435 -6.67 3.26 11.27
N PHE A 436 -5.63 3.38 12.09
CA PHE A 436 -5.75 3.97 13.43
C PHE A 436 -6.28 5.40 13.41
N GLY A 437 -5.96 6.19 12.38
CA GLY A 437 -6.59 7.49 12.18
C GLY A 437 -8.03 7.34 11.70
N CYS A 438 -8.22 6.62 10.59
CA CYS A 438 -9.53 6.28 10.07
C CYS A 438 -9.47 5.00 9.22
N ASN A 439 -10.35 4.03 9.50
CA ASN A 439 -10.43 2.80 8.71
C ASN A 439 -10.71 3.06 7.23
N ALA A 440 -11.49 4.11 6.89
CA ALA A 440 -11.71 4.52 5.51
C ALA A 440 -10.41 4.97 4.82
N ALA A 441 -9.55 5.70 5.52
CA ALA A 441 -8.25 6.13 4.99
C ALA A 441 -7.30 4.93 4.81
N GLY A 442 -7.27 4.00 5.78
CA GLY A 442 -6.49 2.76 5.65
C GLY A 442 -6.93 1.88 4.47
N VAL A 443 -8.24 1.81 4.19
CA VAL A 443 -8.78 1.12 2.99
C VAL A 443 -8.29 1.76 1.69
N VAL A 444 -8.26 3.09 1.59
CA VAL A 444 -7.65 3.78 0.43
C VAL A 444 -6.14 3.51 0.36
N GLY A 445 -5.48 3.45 1.51
CA GLY A 445 -4.06 3.10 1.62
C GLY A 445 -3.73 1.71 1.08
N CYS A 446 -4.68 0.77 1.03
CA CYS A 446 -4.46 -0.57 0.48
C CYS A 446 -4.05 -0.59 -1.00
N ARG A 447 -4.15 0.54 -1.72
CA ARG A 447 -3.63 0.70 -3.10
C ARG A 447 -2.13 0.46 -3.25
N ILE A 448 -1.36 0.56 -2.16
CA ILE A 448 0.08 0.28 -2.19
C ILE A 448 0.40 -1.21 -2.36
N ILE A 449 -0.57 -2.09 -2.11
CA ILE A 449 -0.43 -3.55 -2.22
C ILE A 449 -0.70 -3.94 -3.68
N ASP A 450 0.31 -4.52 -4.32
CA ASP A 450 0.30 -4.81 -5.76
C ASP A 450 -0.62 -6.00 -6.08
N SER A 451 -0.58 -7.03 -5.24
CA SER A 451 -1.43 -8.22 -5.40
C SER A 451 -2.90 -7.90 -5.10
N PRO A 452 -3.83 -8.09 -6.06
CA PRO A 452 -5.25 -7.78 -5.87
C PRO A 452 -5.90 -8.63 -4.78
N ARG A 453 -5.42 -9.86 -4.60
CA ARG A 453 -5.88 -10.78 -3.55
C ARG A 453 -5.47 -10.27 -2.16
N GLU A 454 -4.18 -9.99 -1.97
CA GLU A 454 -3.66 -9.52 -0.69
C GLU A 454 -4.24 -8.13 -0.34
N ARG A 455 -4.47 -7.29 -1.37
CA ARG A 455 -5.18 -6.03 -1.23
C ARG A 455 -6.60 -6.22 -0.68
N LEU A 456 -7.36 -7.20 -1.17
CA LEU A 456 -8.70 -7.49 -0.63
C LEU A 456 -8.65 -7.96 0.83
N ILE A 457 -7.67 -8.80 1.19
CA ILE A 457 -7.48 -9.25 2.58
C ILE A 457 -7.18 -8.06 3.48
N ALA A 458 -6.27 -7.17 3.07
CA ALA A 458 -5.97 -5.95 3.79
C ALA A 458 -7.20 -5.05 3.95
N ILE A 459 -8.01 -4.87 2.89
CA ILE A 459 -9.25 -4.09 2.94
C ILE A 459 -10.25 -4.66 3.97
N ILE A 460 -10.47 -5.98 3.98
CA ILE A 460 -11.42 -6.64 4.89
C ILE A 460 -10.93 -6.55 6.34
N THR A 461 -9.64 -6.78 6.56
CA THR A 461 -9.06 -6.91 7.91
C THR A 461 -8.66 -5.58 8.54
N ASN A 462 -8.58 -4.49 7.77
CA ASN A 462 -8.26 -3.15 8.29
C ASN A 462 -9.20 -2.69 9.42
N ASN A 463 -10.43 -3.21 9.45
CA ASN A 463 -11.42 -2.84 10.47
C ASN A 463 -11.11 -3.35 11.89
N PHE A 464 -10.25 -4.34 12.04
CA PHE A 464 -9.83 -4.85 13.36
C PHE A 464 -8.85 -3.92 14.07
N VAL A 465 -8.36 -2.89 13.38
CA VAL A 465 -7.61 -1.80 13.97
C VAL A 465 -8.59 -0.78 14.57
N PRO A 466 -8.42 -0.37 15.84
CA PRO A 466 -9.26 0.67 16.42
C PRO A 466 -8.94 2.02 15.75
N CYS A 467 -9.94 2.67 15.19
CA CYS A 467 -9.80 4.01 14.61
C CYS A 467 -10.11 5.10 15.64
N ASN A 468 -9.82 6.37 15.31
CA ASN A 468 -10.12 7.55 16.15
C ASN A 468 -11.53 7.55 16.75
N GLY A 469 -12.55 7.10 16.03
CA GLY A 469 -13.93 7.05 16.55
C GLY A 469 -14.17 6.01 17.66
N ARG A 470 -13.28 5.02 17.81
CA ARG A 470 -13.39 3.97 18.84
C ARG A 470 -12.58 4.28 20.09
N PHE A 471 -11.52 5.08 19.99
CA PHE A 471 -10.64 5.40 21.11
C PHE A 471 -11.35 6.09 22.28
N PRO A 472 -12.22 7.12 22.11
CA PRO A 472 -12.91 7.77 23.22
C PRO A 472 -13.71 6.78 24.09
N THR A 473 -14.51 5.91 23.45
CA THR A 473 -15.28 4.87 24.13
C THR A 473 -14.38 3.90 24.88
N LEU A 474 -13.29 3.43 24.25
CA LEU A 474 -12.34 2.53 24.89
C LEU A 474 -11.66 3.19 26.10
N ILE A 475 -11.16 4.42 25.94
CA ILE A 475 -10.48 5.17 27.00
C ILE A 475 -11.44 5.43 28.18
N ALA A 476 -12.67 5.86 27.92
CA ALA A 476 -13.66 6.12 28.97
C ALA A 476 -14.00 4.85 29.77
N ILE A 477 -14.25 3.73 29.09
CA ILE A 477 -14.60 2.45 29.75
C ILE A 477 -13.42 1.90 30.54
N ILE A 478 -12.19 1.96 30.00
CA ILE A 478 -10.98 1.54 30.70
C ILE A 478 -10.78 2.41 31.95
N ALA A 479 -10.90 3.74 31.83
CA ALA A 479 -10.73 4.65 32.94
C ALA A 479 -11.75 4.38 34.06
N ILE A 480 -13.02 4.18 33.72
CA ILE A 480 -14.10 3.96 34.70
C ILE A 480 -14.01 2.59 35.38
N PHE A 481 -13.88 1.52 34.60
CA PHE A 481 -14.01 0.16 35.13
C PHE A 481 -12.68 -0.50 35.48
N ILE A 482 -11.54 -0.04 34.95
CA ILE A 482 -10.23 -0.66 35.23
C ILE A 482 -9.34 0.33 36.00
N GLY A 483 -9.12 1.52 35.45
CA GLY A 483 -8.31 2.57 36.09
C GLY A 483 -8.87 3.01 37.44
N GLY A 484 -10.19 3.19 37.54
CA GLY A 484 -10.88 3.59 38.76
C GLY A 484 -10.84 2.58 39.92
N ARG A 485 -10.33 1.35 39.69
CA ARG A 485 -10.10 0.37 40.76
C ARG A 485 -8.74 0.52 41.44
N VAL A 486 -7.80 1.23 40.82
CA VAL A 486 -6.43 1.40 41.34
C VAL A 486 -6.23 2.88 41.68
N PRO A 487 -6.17 3.26 42.97
CA PRO A 487 -5.99 4.67 43.35
C PRO A 487 -4.59 5.20 42.98
N GLY A 488 -4.54 6.48 42.60
CA GLY A 488 -3.30 7.23 42.33
C GLY A 488 -2.76 7.15 40.90
N VAL A 489 -1.52 7.60 40.69
CA VAL A 489 -0.83 7.65 39.39
C VAL A 489 -0.75 6.28 38.70
N PHE A 490 -0.79 5.20 39.48
CA PHE A 490 -0.84 3.82 38.98
C PHE A 490 -2.10 3.51 38.16
N GLY A 491 -3.24 4.16 38.43
CA GLY A 491 -4.48 3.97 37.66
C GLY A 491 -4.36 4.41 36.20
N SER A 492 -3.69 5.54 35.94
CA SER A 492 -3.42 6.03 34.59
C SER A 492 -2.45 5.12 33.82
N PHE A 493 -1.45 4.56 34.52
CA PHE A 493 -0.50 3.62 33.92
C PHE A 493 -1.19 2.29 33.54
N VAL A 494 -2.01 1.73 34.43
CA VAL A 494 -2.79 0.51 34.15
C VAL A 494 -3.75 0.74 32.98
N SER A 495 -4.43 1.88 32.94
CA SER A 495 -5.33 2.22 31.84
C SER A 495 -4.61 2.27 30.48
N THR A 496 -3.38 2.83 30.49
CA THR A 496 -2.52 2.87 29.29
C THR A 496 -2.10 1.46 28.86
N LEU A 497 -1.68 0.61 29.80
CA LEU A 497 -1.30 -0.77 29.49
C LEU A 497 -2.46 -1.59 28.90
N VAL A 498 -3.68 -1.43 29.44
CA VAL A 498 -4.87 -2.11 28.92
C VAL A 498 -5.19 -1.63 27.50
N LEU A 499 -5.13 -0.32 27.25
CA LEU A 499 -5.35 0.21 25.91
C LEU A 499 -4.33 -0.35 24.91
N MET A 500 -3.06 -0.42 25.28
CA MET A 500 -2.01 -1.04 24.47
C MET A 500 -2.28 -2.54 24.24
N GLY A 501 -2.76 -3.25 25.25
CA GLY A 501 -3.18 -4.65 25.13
C GLY A 501 -4.33 -4.84 24.13
N ILE A 502 -5.31 -3.94 24.12
CA ILE A 502 -6.43 -3.94 23.16
C ILE A 502 -5.93 -3.68 21.74
N VAL A 503 -5.00 -2.73 21.55
CA VAL A 503 -4.39 -2.48 20.24
C VAL A 503 -3.64 -3.71 19.73
N VAL A 504 -2.83 -4.35 20.58
CA VAL A 504 -2.10 -5.58 20.23
C VAL A 504 -3.08 -6.72 19.92
N LEU A 505 -4.18 -6.84 20.66
CA LEU A 505 -5.24 -7.81 20.38
C LEU A 505 -5.86 -7.58 18.99
N GLY A 506 -6.12 -6.32 18.61
CA GLY A 506 -6.60 -5.96 17.27
C GLY A 506 -5.65 -6.39 16.16
N VAL A 507 -4.34 -6.17 16.34
CA VAL A 507 -3.30 -6.64 15.41
C VAL A 507 -3.25 -8.16 15.34
N ALA A 508 -3.32 -8.85 16.48
CA ALA A 508 -3.32 -10.32 16.52
C ALA A 508 -4.52 -10.93 15.79
N VAL A 509 -5.73 -10.37 15.99
CA VAL A 509 -6.94 -10.80 15.28
C VAL A 509 -6.84 -10.49 13.80
N THR A 510 -6.26 -9.34 13.41
CA THR A 510 -6.00 -9.02 12.00
C THR A 510 -5.16 -10.09 11.33
N LEU A 511 -4.07 -10.53 11.97
CA LEU A 511 -3.21 -11.60 11.45
C LEU A 511 -3.94 -12.95 11.38
N LEU A 512 -4.71 -13.29 12.42
CA LEU A 512 -5.49 -14.52 12.46
C LEU A 512 -6.53 -14.58 11.33
N VAL A 513 -7.32 -13.51 11.15
CA VAL A 513 -8.35 -13.45 10.12
C VAL A 513 -7.72 -13.39 8.73
N SER A 514 -6.59 -12.71 8.57
CA SER A 514 -5.81 -12.73 7.31
C SER A 514 -5.41 -14.17 6.95
N ALA A 515 -4.88 -14.93 7.92
CA ALA A 515 -4.51 -16.33 7.70
C ALA A 515 -5.71 -17.23 7.35
N ILE A 516 -6.87 -17.03 8.00
CA ILE A 516 -8.10 -17.77 7.72
C ILE A 516 -8.59 -17.46 6.30
N LEU A 517 -8.69 -16.17 5.93
CA LEU A 517 -9.15 -15.75 4.60
C LEU A 517 -8.21 -16.24 3.49
N SER A 518 -6.90 -16.17 3.72
CA SER A 518 -5.87 -16.65 2.79
C SER A 518 -5.94 -18.16 2.52
N ARG A 519 -6.39 -18.96 3.48
CA ARG A 519 -6.50 -20.43 3.34
C ARG A 519 -7.86 -20.88 2.83
N THR A 520 -8.91 -20.11 3.06
CA THR A 520 -10.30 -20.50 2.76
C THR A 520 -10.80 -19.88 1.45
N VAL A 521 -11.18 -18.60 1.48
CA VAL A 521 -11.92 -17.89 0.42
C VAL A 521 -10.98 -17.35 -0.66
N LEU A 522 -9.81 -16.85 -0.27
CA LEU A 522 -8.85 -16.20 -1.14
C LEU A 522 -7.59 -17.06 -1.14
N ARG A 523 -7.51 -18.14 -1.93
CA ARG A 523 -6.34 -19.03 -2.01
C ARG A 523 -5.26 -18.53 -2.98
N GLY A 524 -4.00 -18.84 -2.70
CA GLY A 524 -2.84 -18.47 -3.54
C GLY A 524 -1.51 -18.39 -2.77
N VAL A 525 -0.41 -18.27 -3.50
CA VAL A 525 0.97 -18.12 -2.97
C VAL A 525 1.23 -16.64 -2.63
N PRO A 526 1.93 -16.30 -1.53
CA PRO A 526 2.29 -14.92 -1.22
C PRO A 526 3.18 -14.31 -2.31
N SER A 527 2.96 -13.03 -2.63
CA SER A 527 3.85 -12.30 -3.54
C SER A 527 5.22 -12.01 -2.90
N SER A 528 6.26 -11.89 -3.73
CA SER A 528 7.61 -11.59 -3.26
C SER A 528 7.69 -10.18 -2.66
N PHE A 529 8.16 -10.09 -1.41
CA PHE A 529 8.35 -8.80 -0.73
C PHE A 529 9.68 -8.16 -1.15
N THR A 530 9.69 -7.44 -2.28
CA THR A 530 10.82 -6.57 -2.65
C THR A 530 10.50 -5.13 -2.27
N LEU A 531 10.73 -4.75 -1.01
CA LEU A 531 10.59 -3.37 -0.57
C LEU A 531 11.96 -2.68 -0.57
N GLU A 532 12.13 -1.70 -1.45
CA GLU A 532 13.25 -0.77 -1.32
C GLU A 532 13.06 0.05 -0.05
N LEU A 533 14.03 0.01 0.87
CA LEU A 533 14.06 0.95 1.99
C LEU A 533 14.50 2.32 1.43
N PRO A 534 13.62 3.34 1.38
CA PRO A 534 14.02 4.64 0.89
C PRO A 534 15.03 5.28 1.87
N PRO A 535 15.98 6.09 1.35
CA PRO A 535 16.89 6.84 2.21
C PRO A 535 16.10 7.83 3.07
N TYR A 536 16.60 8.16 4.27
CA TYR A 536 15.99 9.17 5.12
C TYR A 536 16.00 10.52 4.39
N ARG A 537 14.85 11.17 4.28
CA ARG A 537 14.70 12.48 3.64
C ARG A 537 14.24 13.50 4.68
N ARG A 538 14.71 14.74 4.56
CA ARG A 538 14.21 15.84 5.40
C ARG A 538 12.80 16.23 4.93
N PRO A 539 11.77 16.13 5.78
CA PRO A 539 10.40 16.39 5.36
C PRO A 539 10.14 17.89 5.15
N GLN A 540 9.31 18.21 4.15
CA GLN A 540 8.82 19.57 3.90
C GLN A 540 7.61 19.89 4.81
N VAL A 541 7.87 20.04 6.11
CA VAL A 541 6.86 20.08 7.20
C VAL A 541 5.62 20.93 6.85
N TRP A 542 5.81 22.18 6.41
CA TRP A 542 4.68 23.08 6.12
C TRP A 542 3.79 22.61 4.96
N ARG A 543 4.42 22.19 3.86
CA ARG A 543 3.70 21.69 2.68
C ARG A 543 2.94 20.40 2.99
N ILE A 544 3.52 19.54 3.83
CA ILE A 544 2.92 18.28 4.26
C ILE A 544 1.69 18.53 5.12
N ILE A 545 1.77 19.43 6.11
CA ILE A 545 0.65 19.73 7.00
C ILE A 545 -0.55 20.24 6.20
N VAL A 546 -0.35 21.27 5.37
CA VAL A 546 -1.43 21.88 4.59
C VAL A 546 -2.07 20.86 3.66
N ARG A 547 -1.26 20.11 2.91
CA ARG A 547 -1.76 19.12 1.95
C ARG A 547 -2.46 17.96 2.64
N SER A 548 -1.93 17.47 3.76
CA SER A 548 -2.47 16.32 4.48
C SER A 548 -3.83 16.64 5.11
N VAL A 549 -3.99 17.83 5.70
CA VAL A 549 -5.28 18.28 6.26
C VAL A 549 -6.32 18.47 5.16
N LEU A 550 -5.96 19.15 4.06
CA LEU A 550 -6.90 19.43 2.96
C LEU A 550 -7.27 18.16 2.17
N ASP A 551 -6.28 17.37 1.74
CA ASP A 551 -6.52 16.24 0.84
C ASP A 551 -7.05 15.00 1.58
N ARG A 552 -6.64 14.77 2.85
CA ARG A 552 -6.99 13.55 3.60
C ARG A 552 -8.10 13.79 4.63
N ALA A 553 -7.95 14.78 5.52
CA ALA A 553 -8.90 14.98 6.63
C ALA A 553 -10.25 15.52 6.15
N LEU A 554 -10.28 16.62 5.37
CA LEU A 554 -11.53 17.22 4.90
C LEU A 554 -12.32 16.32 3.95
N PHE A 555 -11.63 15.59 3.06
CA PHE A 555 -12.29 14.67 2.13
C PHE A 555 -12.97 13.50 2.85
N VAL A 556 -12.33 12.95 3.88
CA VAL A 556 -12.92 11.90 4.72
C VAL A 556 -14.05 12.47 5.57
N LEU A 557 -13.88 13.68 6.12
CA LEU A 557 -14.93 14.39 6.87
C LEU A 557 -16.19 14.60 6.03
N GLY A 558 -16.05 15.02 4.77
CA GLY A 558 -17.20 15.21 3.87
C GLY A 558 -18.00 13.93 3.66
N ARG A 559 -17.33 12.77 3.58
CA ARG A 559 -18.02 11.46 3.52
C ARG A 559 -18.68 11.11 4.85
N ALA A 560 -18.02 11.36 5.97
CA ALA A 560 -18.59 11.12 7.30
C ALA A 560 -19.84 11.97 7.53
N ALA A 561 -19.78 13.26 7.21
CA ALA A 561 -20.91 14.19 7.27
C ALA A 561 -22.10 13.72 6.43
N ALA A 562 -21.86 13.27 5.19
CA ALA A 562 -22.89 12.79 4.29
C ALA A 562 -23.60 11.51 4.80
N VAL A 563 -22.91 10.69 5.60
CA VAL A 563 -23.47 9.47 6.20
C VAL A 563 -24.10 9.76 7.57
N ALA A 564 -23.54 10.71 8.34
CA ALA A 564 -23.99 11.05 9.70
C ALA A 564 -25.28 11.90 9.73
N ALA A 565 -25.47 12.82 8.79
CA ALA A 565 -26.68 13.65 8.73
C ALA A 565 -28.00 12.83 8.64
N PRO A 566 -28.17 11.91 7.66
CA PRO A 566 -29.38 11.09 7.60
C PRO A 566 -29.48 10.12 8.78
N ALA A 567 -28.35 9.71 9.37
CA ALA A 567 -28.34 8.91 10.58
C ALA A 567 -28.98 9.66 11.76
N GLY A 568 -28.60 10.92 11.97
CA GLY A 568 -29.16 11.76 13.03
C GLY A 568 -30.67 11.91 12.95
N LEU A 569 -31.21 11.97 11.73
CA LEU A 569 -32.66 11.97 11.49
C LEU A 569 -33.30 10.66 11.97
N ILE A 570 -32.73 9.52 11.59
CA ILE A 570 -33.22 8.19 12.00
C ILE A 570 -33.12 8.00 13.51
N ILE A 571 -32.01 8.41 14.12
CA ILE A 571 -31.80 8.38 15.58
C ILE A 571 -32.91 9.14 16.29
N TRP A 572 -33.18 10.37 15.84
CA TRP A 572 -34.21 11.21 16.43
C TRP A 572 -35.60 10.58 16.31
N LEU A 573 -35.95 10.02 15.14
CA LEU A 573 -37.23 9.31 14.96
C LEU A 573 -37.36 8.14 15.93
N LEU A 574 -36.32 7.32 16.06
CA LEU A 574 -36.33 6.16 16.95
C LEU A 574 -36.42 6.55 18.43
N ALA A 575 -35.77 7.66 18.81
CA ALA A 575 -35.76 8.14 20.20
C ALA A 575 -37.07 8.85 20.61
N ASN A 576 -37.73 9.57 19.70
CA ASN A 576 -38.87 10.44 20.02
C ASN A 576 -40.24 9.84 19.68
N ILE A 577 -40.32 8.93 18.71
CA ILE A 577 -41.59 8.24 18.42
C ILE A 577 -41.83 7.19 19.51
N LYS A 578 -42.93 7.36 20.24
CA LYS A 578 -43.33 6.46 21.32
C LYS A 578 -44.51 5.58 20.89
N ILE A 579 -44.45 4.31 21.26
CA ILE A 579 -45.56 3.36 21.19
C ILE A 579 -45.87 2.96 22.63
N GLY A 580 -46.97 3.48 23.17
CA GLY A 580 -47.25 3.41 24.61
C GLY A 580 -46.22 4.24 25.40
N GLU A 581 -45.66 3.66 26.45
CA GLU A 581 -44.69 4.32 27.34
C GLU A 581 -43.24 4.32 26.82
N TYR A 582 -42.95 3.47 25.83
CA TYR A 582 -41.59 3.24 25.35
C TYR A 582 -41.35 3.89 23.98
N SER A 583 -40.12 4.35 23.75
CA SER A 583 -39.68 4.79 22.42
C SER A 583 -39.49 3.58 21.49
N LEU A 584 -39.52 3.82 20.17
CA LEU A 584 -39.15 2.79 19.19
C LEU A 584 -37.74 2.23 19.44
N LEU A 585 -36.82 3.07 19.89
CA LEU A 585 -35.48 2.66 20.32
C LEU A 585 -35.56 1.66 21.48
N SER A 586 -36.32 1.97 22.53
CA SER A 586 -36.49 1.08 23.69
C SER A 586 -37.16 -0.24 23.31
N HIS A 587 -38.13 -0.23 22.39
CA HIS A 587 -38.70 -1.47 21.85
C HIS A 587 -37.65 -2.32 21.11
N GLY A 588 -36.82 -1.69 20.28
CA GLY A 588 -35.70 -2.36 19.61
C GLY A 588 -34.68 -2.93 20.61
N ALA A 589 -34.33 -2.17 21.65
CA ALA A 589 -33.43 -2.62 22.70
C ALA A 589 -33.99 -3.83 23.45
N LEU A 590 -35.26 -3.80 23.87
CA LEU A 590 -35.91 -4.92 24.55
C LEU A 590 -36.03 -6.18 23.68
N PHE A 591 -36.20 -6.01 22.36
CA PHE A 591 -36.19 -7.12 21.41
C PHE A 591 -34.80 -7.77 21.28
N LEU A 592 -33.74 -6.96 21.31
CA LEU A 592 -32.35 -7.41 21.21
C LEU A 592 -31.78 -7.92 22.54
N GLU A 593 -32.38 -7.54 23.67
CA GLU A 593 -31.99 -7.90 25.04
C GLU A 593 -31.59 -9.39 25.23
N PRO A 594 -32.40 -10.39 24.84
CA PRO A 594 -32.05 -11.80 25.09
C PRO A 594 -30.78 -12.20 24.35
N PHE A 595 -30.55 -11.68 23.15
CA PHE A 595 -29.35 -11.96 22.37
C PHE A 595 -28.14 -11.19 22.90
N ALA A 596 -28.33 -9.91 23.25
CA ALA A 596 -27.27 -9.06 23.80
C ALA A 596 -26.69 -9.63 25.10
N ARG A 597 -27.54 -10.16 25.99
CA ARG A 597 -27.09 -10.81 27.24
C ARG A 597 -26.18 -12.01 26.99
N LEU A 598 -26.33 -12.74 25.89
CA LEU A 598 -25.45 -13.86 25.54
C LEU A 598 -24.02 -13.39 25.20
N LEU A 599 -23.88 -12.14 24.77
CA LEU A 599 -22.61 -11.49 24.44
C LEU A 599 -21.98 -10.76 25.63
N GLY A 600 -22.62 -10.80 26.82
CA GLY A 600 -22.24 -10.00 27.97
C GLY A 600 -22.61 -8.51 27.85
N LEU A 601 -23.52 -8.17 26.93
CA LEU A 601 -24.04 -6.82 26.69
C LEU A 601 -25.51 -6.72 27.16
N ASP A 602 -26.07 -5.52 27.15
CA ASP A 602 -27.51 -5.31 27.24
C ASP A 602 -28.10 -4.89 25.88
N GLY A 603 -29.43 -4.93 25.77
CA GLY A 603 -30.15 -4.61 24.55
C GLY A 603 -29.94 -3.16 24.09
N TYR A 604 -29.75 -2.23 25.03
CA TYR A 604 -29.50 -0.82 24.73
C TYR A 604 -28.11 -0.59 24.13
N ILE A 605 -27.07 -1.25 24.63
CA ILE A 605 -25.73 -1.25 24.06
C ILE A 605 -25.76 -1.79 22.64
N LEU A 606 -26.37 -2.96 22.44
CA LEU A 606 -26.40 -3.57 21.10
C LEU A 606 -27.20 -2.71 20.11
N MET A 607 -28.33 -2.14 20.55
CA MET A 607 -29.11 -1.19 19.77
C MET A 607 -28.29 0.07 19.44
N ALA A 608 -27.52 0.59 20.39
CA ALA A 608 -26.65 1.74 20.18
C ALA A 608 -25.56 1.48 19.14
N PHE A 609 -24.96 0.28 19.11
CA PHE A 609 -24.03 -0.11 18.04
C PHE A 609 -24.73 -0.16 16.67
N ILE A 610 -25.94 -0.73 16.59
CA ILE A 610 -26.69 -0.84 15.33
C ILE A 610 -27.06 0.54 14.79
N ILE A 611 -27.60 1.40 15.64
CA ILE A 611 -27.96 2.77 15.30
C ILE A 611 -26.71 3.61 15.00
N GLY A 612 -25.62 3.38 15.73
CA GLY A 612 -24.32 4.01 15.54
C GLY A 612 -23.53 3.50 14.32
N PHE A 613 -24.07 2.58 13.52
CA PHE A 613 -23.43 2.08 12.29
C PHE A 613 -22.85 3.17 11.36
N PRO A 614 -23.50 4.33 11.18
CA PRO A 614 -22.98 5.46 10.39
C PRO A 614 -21.64 6.00 10.90
N ALA A 615 -21.47 6.10 12.21
CA ALA A 615 -20.37 6.77 12.90
C ALA A 615 -20.13 6.11 14.27
N ASN A 616 -18.95 5.55 14.50
CA ASN A 616 -18.72 4.75 15.71
C ASN A 616 -18.54 5.62 16.98
N GLU A 617 -18.18 6.89 16.79
CA GLU A 617 -18.00 7.89 17.84
C GLU A 617 -19.33 8.34 18.51
N ILE A 618 -20.48 8.10 17.87
CA ILE A 618 -21.79 8.39 18.47
C ILE A 618 -22.35 7.22 19.29
N VAL A 619 -21.69 6.05 19.31
CA VAL A 619 -22.18 4.88 20.06
C VAL A 619 -22.32 5.20 21.56
N MET A 620 -21.31 5.81 22.18
CA MET A 620 -21.38 6.14 23.61
C MET A 620 -22.43 7.22 23.93
N PRO A 621 -22.53 8.32 23.16
CA PRO A 621 -23.64 9.27 23.29
C PRO A 621 -25.04 8.64 23.09
N ILE A 622 -25.20 7.67 22.19
CA ILE A 622 -26.48 6.96 22.02
C ILE A 622 -26.79 6.09 23.24
N ILE A 623 -25.80 5.43 23.85
CA ILE A 623 -25.97 4.67 25.11
C ILE A 623 -26.48 5.61 26.21
N ILE A 624 -25.82 6.76 26.39
CA ILE A 624 -26.21 7.77 27.39
C ILE A 624 -27.66 8.24 27.14
N MET A 625 -27.95 8.63 25.89
CA MET A 625 -29.29 9.08 25.48
C MET A 625 -30.36 8.00 25.78
N SER A 626 -30.05 6.74 25.50
CA SER A 626 -30.97 5.62 25.68
C SER A 626 -31.25 5.35 27.15
N TYR A 627 -30.23 5.35 28.01
CA TYR A 627 -30.39 5.16 29.45
C TYR A 627 -31.11 6.33 30.12
N MET A 628 -30.84 7.56 29.69
CA MET A 628 -31.53 8.74 30.20
C MET A 628 -32.93 8.94 29.59
N SER A 629 -33.32 8.12 28.61
CA SER A 629 -34.58 8.25 27.86
C SER A 629 -34.78 9.64 27.26
N THR A 630 -33.71 10.24 26.74
CA THR A 630 -33.74 11.57 26.13
C THR A 630 -33.95 11.48 24.61
N GLY A 631 -34.56 12.52 24.03
CA GLY A 631 -34.89 12.57 22.60
C GLY A 631 -33.75 13.03 21.69
N SER A 632 -32.55 13.30 22.22
CA SER A 632 -31.43 13.82 21.45
C SER A 632 -30.10 13.43 22.08
N ILE A 633 -29.08 13.31 21.23
CA ILE A 633 -27.72 12.94 21.64
C ILE A 633 -27.18 13.91 22.71
N LEU A 634 -26.61 13.38 23.79
CA LEU A 634 -26.07 14.14 24.91
C LEU A 634 -24.69 13.62 25.29
N GLU A 635 -23.87 14.53 25.80
CA GLU A 635 -22.61 14.23 26.48
C GLU A 635 -22.75 14.58 27.96
N LEU A 636 -22.08 13.83 28.83
CA LEU A 636 -21.99 14.13 30.25
C LEU A 636 -20.66 14.83 30.52
N ASP A 637 -20.70 15.94 31.26
CA ASP A 637 -19.52 16.78 31.52
C ASP A 637 -18.49 16.14 32.48
N SER A 638 -18.80 14.98 33.07
CA SER A 638 -17.88 14.30 33.99
C SER A 638 -17.87 12.78 33.85
N LEU A 639 -16.67 12.21 33.97
CA LEU A 639 -16.45 10.75 34.02
C LEU A 639 -17.16 10.09 35.21
N GLU A 640 -17.33 10.80 36.32
CA GLU A 640 -18.03 10.26 37.49
C GLU A 640 -19.55 10.19 37.26
N ALA A 641 -20.16 11.21 36.65
CA ALA A 641 -21.57 11.13 36.23
C ALA A 641 -21.78 9.99 35.23
N LEU A 642 -20.84 9.81 34.29
CA LEU A 642 -20.88 8.68 33.36
C LEU A 642 -20.79 7.35 34.10
N ARG A 643 -19.87 7.20 35.04
CA ARG A 643 -19.74 5.98 35.87
C ARG A 643 -21.04 5.67 36.62
N GLN A 644 -21.64 6.65 37.27
CA GLN A 644 -22.87 6.46 38.04
C GLN A 644 -24.03 6.00 37.15
N LEU A 645 -24.19 6.60 35.97
CA LEU A 645 -25.17 6.18 34.98
C LEU A 645 -24.94 4.72 34.54
N LEU A 646 -23.71 4.35 34.17
CA LEU A 646 -23.45 3.00 33.69
C LEU A 646 -23.69 1.94 34.78
N VAL A 647 -23.21 2.21 36.00
CA VAL A 647 -23.38 1.28 37.13
C VAL A 647 -24.85 1.18 37.56
N SER A 648 -25.62 2.28 37.55
CA SER A 648 -27.05 2.24 37.90
C SER A 648 -27.88 1.43 36.91
N HIS A 649 -27.44 1.37 35.65
CA HIS A 649 -28.03 0.53 34.60
C HIS A 649 -27.40 -0.87 34.51
N GLY A 650 -26.67 -1.30 35.55
CA GLY A 650 -26.22 -2.70 35.69
C GLY A 650 -24.91 -3.03 34.98
N TRP A 651 -24.11 -2.03 34.58
CA TRP A 651 -22.80 -2.31 34.00
C TRP A 651 -21.86 -2.97 35.01
N THR A 652 -21.36 -4.14 34.64
CA THR A 652 -20.32 -4.84 35.38
C THR A 652 -18.98 -4.73 34.65
N TRP A 653 -17.91 -5.23 35.26
CA TRP A 653 -16.62 -5.35 34.58
C TRP A 653 -16.69 -6.27 33.35
N LEU A 654 -17.58 -7.28 33.37
CA LEU A 654 -17.84 -8.13 32.22
C LEU A 654 -18.48 -7.35 31.09
N THR A 655 -19.49 -6.53 31.39
CA THR A 655 -20.12 -5.66 30.40
C THR A 655 -19.10 -4.71 29.81
N ALA A 656 -18.29 -4.07 30.65
CA ALA A 656 -17.22 -3.17 30.21
C ALA A 656 -16.24 -3.86 29.25
N VAL A 657 -15.72 -5.04 29.59
CA VAL A 657 -14.79 -5.78 28.70
C VAL A 657 -15.49 -6.26 27.44
N SER A 658 -16.74 -6.71 27.53
CA SER A 658 -17.53 -7.13 26.36
C SER A 658 -17.77 -5.97 25.41
N VAL A 659 -18.06 -4.77 25.91
CA VAL A 659 -18.18 -3.54 25.11
C VAL A 659 -16.86 -3.18 24.46
N MET A 660 -15.72 -3.29 25.17
CA MET A 660 -14.41 -3.02 24.59
C MET A 660 -14.07 -4.00 23.45
N LEU A 661 -14.30 -5.29 23.66
CA LEU A 661 -14.08 -6.33 22.65
C LEU A 661 -15.01 -6.14 21.44
N PHE A 662 -16.29 -5.86 21.68
CA PHE A 662 -17.25 -5.63 20.61
C PHE A 662 -16.94 -4.34 19.85
N SER A 663 -16.58 -3.26 20.55
CA SER A 663 -16.14 -2.00 19.94
C SER A 663 -14.91 -2.20 19.04
N LEU A 664 -13.98 -3.07 19.43
CA LEU A 664 -12.80 -3.37 18.62
C LEU A 664 -13.12 -4.22 17.38
N MET A 665 -14.06 -5.17 17.47
CA MET A 665 -14.26 -6.22 16.46
C MET A 665 -15.55 -6.09 15.62
N HIS A 666 -16.49 -5.21 15.97
CA HIS A 666 -17.74 -5.05 15.20
C HIS A 666 -17.51 -4.49 13.80
N TRP A 667 -18.58 -4.43 13.00
CA TRP A 667 -18.61 -3.92 11.63
C TRP A 667 -17.90 -2.58 11.42
N PRO A 668 -17.41 -2.31 10.19
CA PRO A 668 -16.91 -0.98 9.83
C PRO A 668 -18.04 0.05 9.80
N CYS A 669 -17.71 1.31 10.08
CA CYS A 669 -18.67 2.41 9.95
C CYS A 669 -19.11 2.62 8.49
N GLY A 670 -20.26 3.27 8.29
CA GLY A 670 -20.82 3.53 6.96
C GLY A 670 -19.85 4.21 6.00
N THR A 671 -19.04 5.16 6.48
CA THR A 671 -17.98 5.81 5.70
C THR A 671 -16.93 4.83 5.19
N THR A 672 -16.55 3.86 6.02
CA THR A 672 -15.59 2.82 5.65
C THR A 672 -16.19 1.88 4.62
N LEU A 673 -17.43 1.41 4.81
CA LEU A 673 -18.11 0.53 3.85
C LEU A 673 -18.33 1.22 2.49
N TRP A 674 -18.69 2.50 2.48
CA TRP A 674 -18.77 3.27 1.24
C TRP A 674 -17.42 3.33 0.53
N THR A 675 -16.35 3.53 1.28
CA THR A 675 -14.99 3.55 0.74
C THR A 675 -14.58 2.17 0.20
N ILE A 676 -14.88 1.09 0.91
CA ILE A 676 -14.67 -0.30 0.45
C ILE A 676 -15.41 -0.54 -0.88
N ARG A 677 -16.66 -0.09 -1.00
CA ARG A 677 -17.43 -0.23 -2.24
C ARG A 677 -16.76 0.51 -3.40
N LYS A 678 -16.22 1.71 -3.17
CA LYS A 678 -15.49 2.48 -4.19
C LYS A 678 -14.17 1.81 -4.60
N GLU A 679 -13.40 1.26 -3.65
CA GLU A 679 -12.11 0.62 -3.93
C GLU A 679 -12.25 -0.77 -4.56
N THR A 680 -13.27 -1.55 -4.17
CA THR A 680 -13.47 -2.92 -4.67
C THR A 680 -14.39 -3.00 -5.89
N GLY A 681 -15.21 -1.99 -6.14
CA GLY A 681 -16.21 -1.98 -7.21
C GLY A 681 -17.34 -3.00 -7.03
N SER A 682 -17.43 -3.68 -5.88
CA SER A 682 -18.35 -4.81 -5.67
C SER A 682 -19.10 -4.69 -4.35
N ALA A 683 -20.43 -4.77 -4.42
CA ALA A 683 -21.29 -4.84 -3.24
C ALA A 683 -21.10 -6.15 -2.45
N GLY A 684 -20.74 -7.25 -3.12
CA GLY A 684 -20.47 -8.53 -2.47
C GLY A 684 -19.28 -8.45 -1.52
N TRP A 685 -18.19 -7.79 -1.96
CA TRP A 685 -17.02 -7.57 -1.10
C TRP A 685 -17.32 -6.61 0.05
N THR A 686 -18.14 -5.57 -0.18
CA THR A 686 -18.62 -4.70 0.91
C THR A 686 -19.41 -5.48 1.97
N LEU A 687 -20.28 -6.41 1.55
CA LEU A 687 -21.03 -7.26 2.47
C LEU A 687 -20.10 -8.21 3.26
N ILE A 688 -19.11 -8.80 2.61
CA ILE A 688 -18.11 -9.65 3.29
C ILE A 688 -17.31 -8.83 4.32
N SER A 689 -16.89 -7.61 3.98
CA SER A 689 -16.21 -6.70 4.90
C SER A 689 -17.08 -6.26 6.08
N PHE A 690 -18.41 -6.31 5.95
CA PHE A 690 -19.34 -6.11 7.07
C PHE A 690 -19.48 -7.38 7.91
N LEU A 691 -19.72 -8.53 7.28
CA LEU A 691 -20.01 -9.80 7.95
C LEU A 691 -18.81 -10.36 8.72
N VAL A 692 -17.61 -10.32 8.14
CA VAL A 692 -16.42 -10.94 8.75
C VAL A 692 -16.13 -10.34 10.13
N PRO A 693 -15.97 -9.01 10.30
CA PRO A 693 -15.79 -8.43 11.62
C PRO A 693 -16.99 -8.67 12.54
N THR A 694 -18.21 -8.51 12.05
CA THR A 694 -19.44 -8.72 12.84
C THR A 694 -19.48 -10.13 13.47
N LEU A 695 -19.22 -11.16 12.68
CA LEU A 695 -19.16 -12.54 13.16
C LEU A 695 -18.01 -12.74 14.14
N THR A 696 -16.83 -12.19 13.85
CA THR A 696 -15.68 -12.24 14.77
C THR A 696 -16.00 -11.59 16.12
N GLY A 697 -16.64 -10.41 16.14
CA GLY A 697 -17.06 -9.73 17.36
C GLY A 697 -18.10 -10.51 18.15
N ILE A 698 -19.13 -11.04 17.49
CA ILE A 698 -20.15 -11.89 18.13
C ILE A 698 -19.51 -13.14 18.74
N ILE A 699 -18.66 -13.84 18.00
CA ILE A 699 -18.00 -15.07 18.47
C ILE A 699 -17.10 -14.76 19.68
N ILE A 700 -16.24 -13.74 19.59
CA ILE A 700 -15.31 -13.39 20.68
C ILE A 700 -16.06 -12.98 21.94
N CYS A 701 -17.06 -12.09 21.83
CA CYS A 701 -17.86 -11.64 22.98
C CYS A 701 -18.67 -12.79 23.59
N PHE A 702 -19.29 -13.64 22.76
CA PHE A 702 -20.00 -14.82 23.24
C PHE A 702 -19.08 -15.77 23.99
N THR A 703 -17.94 -16.14 23.40
CA THR A 703 -16.97 -17.04 24.05
C THR A 703 -16.45 -16.44 25.35
N PHE A 704 -16.09 -15.15 25.36
CA PHE A 704 -15.63 -14.45 26.55
C PHE A 704 -16.68 -14.45 27.67
N ALA A 705 -17.92 -14.04 27.39
CA ALA A 705 -18.99 -13.99 28.37
C ALA A 705 -19.30 -15.38 28.95
N ARG A 706 -19.31 -16.42 28.11
CA ARG A 706 -19.55 -17.80 28.56
C ARG A 706 -18.42 -18.35 29.42
N VAL A 707 -17.17 -18.07 29.08
CA VAL A 707 -16.02 -18.47 29.90
C VAL A 707 -16.08 -17.80 31.28
N VAL A 708 -16.39 -16.51 31.35
CA VAL A 708 -16.51 -15.78 32.62
C VAL A 708 -17.63 -16.34 33.51
N HIS A 709 -18.80 -16.63 32.93
CA HIS A 709 -19.89 -17.29 33.66
C HIS A 709 -19.56 -18.72 34.10
N LEU A 710 -18.87 -19.49 33.26
CA LEU A 710 -18.43 -20.85 33.58
C LEU A 710 -17.45 -20.87 34.76
N LEU A 711 -16.53 -19.90 34.80
CA LEU A 711 -15.55 -19.74 35.87
C LEU A 711 -16.13 -19.09 37.15
N ARG A 712 -17.43 -18.74 37.17
CA ARG A 712 -18.12 -18.08 38.30
C ARG A 712 -17.38 -16.84 38.83
N LEU A 713 -16.82 -16.04 37.91
CA LEU A 713 -16.10 -14.81 38.26
C LEU A 713 -17.05 -13.61 38.51
N ILE A 714 -18.37 -13.84 38.51
CA ILE A 714 -19.46 -12.88 38.73
C ILE A 714 -20.59 -13.59 39.47
#